data_AF-A0A8C5CES5-F1
#
_entry.id   AF-A0A8C5CES5-F1
#
_cell.length_a   1.000
_cell.length_b   1.000
_cell.length_c   1.000
_cell.angle_alpha   90.00
_cell.angle_beta   90.00
_cell.angle_gamma   90.00
#
_symmetry.space_group_name_H-M   'P 1'
#
loop_
_entity.id
_entity.type
_entity.pdbx_description
1 polymer ?
#
loop_
_entity_poly.entity_id
_entity_poly.type
_entity_poly.pdbx_seq_one_letter_code
_entity_poly.pdbx_strand_id
1 'polypeptide(L)'
;MSGKGGKQSRSGGGRKGADDQEEEEQPLQAVLIADSFNRRFFPITKDQPRALLPLGNVAMIDYTLEFLTSTGVQETFVFCCWMSHKIKEHLLKSKWCRPTSPNTVHIITSDLYRSLGDVLRDVDAKNLVRYDFVLVYGDVVSNIDVTQALQEHKHRRKVEKNISVMTMVFKESSPGHKSRCEEDDIIVAMDTKSQRVLHYQKTQGLKKLQFPMNIFHNGSEDFEIRHDLLDCHISICSPQVAELFTDNFDYQTRNDFVRGMLVNEEILGNQIHMHVTKDGYGARVSNLLMYDSVSSDLIRRWVYPLTPEANFTDREGPPCTHSRHNVYRGPGVSLGHGSQMVENVLIGCGTSIGADCHISNSVIGSNCNIGDNVTLDCAYVWNHVTISKNVTISQSVVCDRVEIREGVRLNKQCVLAYNVLIGPNVSLPDGTVVSMHHPDEEEEEDDDEFLSDGDADASQSKEKNKQKGFNPAEVGVEGKGFVWKTSSLDDTDDEELSQCLWGLVLNPDPESDSEASEPDDPDDPVIPSPEMDDVKVFELEVLGTLQRGLEENIGCDNLVVEVNSLKYAYNITLREVMQMLTRVVLEFPFQQQQGVQLSAAQYATVLLPLIERWAPLFKNYVKKAQDHLDCLSAFEEHFLEQEKHWPAMIKVLMSMYQLEILEEELIMRWFSQGATTDKGRQLRKNKGVGTLRTRGCRSSSSGWRRLRTSHQKTNDADEETVDLKDCLWAFRWEGGSSSAVEVFLAIAQLFPDPEKMQYITQCHDRAHASAPGMALSK
;
A
#
# COMPACT_ATOMS: atom_id res chain seq x y z
N MET A 1 -64.59 32.67 -65.16
CA MET A 1 -65.10 31.48 -65.87
C MET A 1 -64.85 30.27 -64.96
N SER A 2 -65.72 29.94 -64.03
CA SER A 2 -66.89 29.03 -64.16
C SER A 2 -66.55 27.62 -64.68
N GLY A 3 -66.71 26.60 -63.81
CA GLY A 3 -66.82 25.17 -64.16
C GLY A 3 -65.87 24.27 -63.35
N LYS A 4 -66.11 23.97 -62.07
CA LYS A 4 -67.02 22.94 -61.49
C LYS A 4 -66.91 21.54 -62.11
N GLY A 5 -66.53 20.57 -61.27
CA GLY A 5 -66.66 19.14 -61.51
C GLY A 5 -66.11 18.32 -60.35
N GLY A 6 -66.71 18.41 -59.16
CA GLY A 6 -66.30 17.63 -57.99
C GLY A 6 -66.94 16.24 -57.93
N LYS A 7 -66.26 15.31 -57.27
CA LYS A 7 -66.83 14.36 -56.30
C LYS A 7 -65.73 13.50 -55.68
N GLN A 8 -65.45 13.71 -54.40
CA GLN A 8 -65.36 12.63 -53.40
C GLN A 8 -65.48 13.25 -52.01
N SER A 9 -66.45 12.74 -51.25
CA SER A 9 -66.87 13.24 -49.94
C SER A 9 -66.56 12.22 -48.86
N ARG A 10 -65.94 12.71 -47.76
CA ARG A 10 -66.01 12.27 -46.35
C ARG A 10 -65.44 10.87 -46.05
N SER A 11 -64.70 10.61 -44.98
CA SER A 11 -64.53 11.22 -43.64
C SER A 11 -63.21 10.67 -43.07
N GLY A 12 -62.29 11.45 -42.48
CA GLY A 12 -62.38 11.97 -41.10
C GLY A 12 -61.65 11.03 -40.12
N GLY A 13 -60.49 11.43 -39.59
CA GLY A 13 -59.84 10.72 -38.47
C GLY A 13 -58.40 11.13 -38.17
N GLY A 14 -58.22 12.02 -37.19
CA GLY A 14 -57.12 11.98 -36.21
C GLY A 14 -55.71 12.40 -36.64
N ARG A 15 -55.35 13.66 -36.35
CA ARG A 15 -53.95 14.05 -36.10
C ARG A 15 -53.42 13.30 -34.87
N LYS A 16 -52.41 12.46 -35.06
CA LYS A 16 -51.36 12.21 -34.05
C LYS A 16 -50.07 12.75 -34.65
N GLY A 17 -49.51 13.78 -34.00
CA GLY A 17 -48.17 14.25 -34.30
C GLY A 17 -47.18 13.15 -33.94
N ALA A 18 -46.35 12.76 -34.89
CA ALA A 18 -45.07 12.14 -34.62
C ALA A 18 -44.09 13.29 -34.50
N ASP A 19 -43.65 13.52 -33.26
CA ASP A 19 -42.50 14.34 -32.93
C ASP A 19 -41.27 13.44 -33.14
N ASP A 20 -40.93 13.20 -34.42
CA ASP A 20 -39.63 12.62 -34.78
C ASP A 20 -38.62 13.77 -34.71
N GLN A 21 -38.18 14.08 -33.50
CA GLN A 21 -36.92 14.78 -33.32
C GLN A 21 -35.83 13.83 -33.83
N GLU A 22 -35.14 14.23 -34.90
CA GLU A 22 -33.88 13.62 -35.30
C GLU A 22 -32.95 13.68 -34.07
N GLU A 23 -32.79 12.57 -33.35
CA GLU A 23 -31.76 12.45 -32.30
C GLU A 23 -30.42 12.67 -33.02
N GLU A 24 -29.81 13.85 -32.87
CA GLU A 24 -28.42 14.08 -33.30
C GLU A 24 -27.57 12.93 -32.73
N GLU A 25 -26.96 12.12 -33.61
CA GLU A 25 -26.14 10.99 -33.19
C GLU A 25 -24.99 11.50 -32.30
N GLN A 26 -25.11 11.23 -31.00
CA GLN A 26 -24.11 11.64 -30.03
C GLN A 26 -22.77 10.99 -30.35
N PRO A 27 -21.67 11.76 -30.45
CA PRO A 27 -20.36 11.22 -30.78
C PRO A 27 -19.94 10.25 -29.67
N LEU A 28 -19.51 9.04 -30.07
CA LEU A 28 -18.94 8.09 -29.13
C LEU A 28 -17.52 8.51 -28.79
N GLN A 29 -17.29 8.83 -27.52
CA GLN A 29 -15.99 9.24 -26.99
C GLN A 29 -15.31 8.06 -26.29
N ALA A 30 -13.99 8.07 -26.24
CA ALA A 30 -13.21 7.11 -25.47
C ALA A 30 -12.10 7.80 -24.67
N VAL A 31 -11.83 7.27 -23.48
CA VAL A 31 -10.70 7.65 -22.63
C VAL A 31 -9.72 6.47 -22.65
N LEU A 32 -8.55 6.70 -23.24
CA LEU A 32 -7.47 5.73 -23.35
C LEU A 32 -6.34 6.12 -22.39
N ILE A 33 -6.08 5.25 -21.43
CA ILE A 33 -4.99 5.42 -20.47
C ILE A 33 -3.75 4.72 -21.03
N ALA A 34 -2.83 5.48 -21.63
CA ALA A 34 -1.66 4.91 -22.29
C ALA A 34 -0.54 4.53 -21.32
N ASP A 35 -0.65 4.95 -20.06
CA ASP A 35 0.29 4.59 -19.02
C ASP A 35 -0.34 3.57 -18.08
N SER A 36 0.50 2.68 -17.55
CA SER A 36 0.09 1.81 -16.47
C SER A 36 0.99 2.05 -15.30
N PHE A 37 0.39 2.57 -14.24
CA PHE A 37 1.03 2.90 -12.97
C PHE A 37 1.56 1.68 -12.18
N ASN A 38 1.77 0.54 -12.84
CA ASN A 38 2.26 -0.68 -12.23
C ASN A 38 3.71 -0.92 -12.65
N ARG A 39 4.60 -1.21 -11.70
CA ARG A 39 6.04 -1.47 -11.93
C ARG A 39 6.36 -2.88 -12.47
N ARG A 40 5.36 -3.62 -12.98
CA ARG A 40 5.48 -5.06 -13.35
C ARG A 40 6.48 -5.37 -14.46
N PHE A 41 6.69 -4.43 -15.40
CA PHE A 41 7.60 -4.61 -16.53
C PHE A 41 9.01 -4.06 -16.27
N PHE A 42 9.37 -3.77 -15.01
CA PHE A 42 10.72 -3.32 -14.69
C PHE A 42 11.70 -4.49 -14.88
N PRO A 43 12.85 -4.28 -15.54
CA PRO A 43 13.45 -3.01 -15.98
C PRO A 43 13.16 -2.59 -17.44
N ILE A 44 12.36 -3.35 -18.21
CA ILE A 44 12.04 -3.05 -19.62
C ILE A 44 11.41 -1.66 -19.77
N THR A 45 10.48 -1.30 -18.87
CA THR A 45 9.75 -0.03 -18.99
C THR A 45 10.52 1.22 -18.58
N LYS A 46 11.75 1.06 -18.05
CA LYS A 46 12.67 2.18 -17.82
C LYS A 46 13.18 2.78 -19.14
N ASP A 47 13.22 2.01 -20.23
CA ASP A 47 13.70 2.50 -21.52
C ASP A 47 12.57 2.89 -22.47
N GLN A 48 11.43 2.18 -22.45
CA GLN A 48 10.24 2.52 -23.23
C GLN A 48 8.95 2.22 -22.46
N PRO A 49 7.92 3.08 -22.56
CA PRO A 49 6.67 2.86 -21.84
C PRO A 49 5.94 1.61 -22.33
N ARG A 50 5.15 0.98 -21.44
CA ARG A 50 4.49 -0.31 -21.73
C ARG A 50 3.66 -0.27 -23.00
N ALA A 51 2.87 0.78 -23.22
CA ALA A 51 2.00 0.86 -24.41
C ALA A 51 2.74 0.89 -25.76
N LEU A 52 4.06 1.17 -25.76
CA LEU A 52 4.89 1.14 -26.97
C LEU A 52 5.60 -0.20 -27.20
N LEU A 53 5.54 -1.15 -26.26
CA LEU A 53 6.19 -2.44 -26.44
C LEU A 53 5.59 -3.17 -27.65
N PRO A 54 6.42 -3.82 -28.49
CA PRO A 54 5.97 -4.34 -29.77
C PRO A 54 5.35 -5.74 -29.67
N LEU A 55 4.05 -5.86 -29.90
CA LEU A 55 3.35 -7.13 -30.08
C LEU A 55 3.22 -7.44 -31.58
N GLY A 56 3.89 -8.50 -32.06
CA GLY A 56 3.91 -8.81 -33.50
C GLY A 56 4.49 -7.69 -34.38
N ASN A 57 5.57 -7.04 -33.91
CA ASN A 57 6.25 -5.90 -34.54
C ASN A 57 5.43 -4.59 -34.61
N VAL A 58 4.29 -4.52 -33.94
CA VAL A 58 3.43 -3.33 -33.85
C VAL A 58 3.26 -2.94 -32.38
N ALA A 59 3.22 -1.64 -32.05
CA ALA A 59 3.09 -1.21 -30.65
C ALA A 59 1.72 -1.60 -30.06
N MET A 60 1.62 -1.86 -28.76
CA MET A 60 0.33 -2.25 -28.15
C MET A 60 -0.75 -1.17 -28.29
N ILE A 61 -0.39 0.11 -28.16
CA ILE A 61 -1.33 1.23 -28.31
C ILE A 61 -2.00 1.26 -29.68
N ASP A 62 -1.30 0.80 -30.72
CA ASP A 62 -1.80 0.76 -32.09
C ASP A 62 -2.96 -0.25 -32.22
N TYR A 63 -2.89 -1.39 -31.50
CA TYR A 63 -3.97 -2.37 -31.44
C TYR A 63 -5.20 -1.82 -30.73
N THR A 64 -5.00 -1.12 -29.60
CA THR A 64 -6.10 -0.48 -28.87
C THR A 64 -6.78 0.60 -29.70
N LEU A 65 -6.02 1.45 -30.40
CA LEU A 65 -6.58 2.50 -31.25
C LEU A 65 -7.32 1.94 -32.47
N GLU A 66 -6.81 0.87 -33.08
CA GLU A 66 -7.53 0.19 -34.17
C GLU A 66 -8.82 -0.45 -33.65
N PHE A 67 -8.79 -1.07 -32.47
CA PHE A 67 -9.98 -1.60 -31.80
C PHE A 67 -11.04 -0.51 -31.57
N LEU A 68 -10.66 0.64 -30.99
CA LEU A 68 -11.58 1.78 -30.78
C LEU A 68 -12.14 2.30 -32.11
N THR A 69 -11.30 2.36 -33.14
CA THR A 69 -11.70 2.81 -34.48
C THR A 69 -12.70 1.83 -35.11
N SER A 70 -12.46 0.52 -34.97
CA SER A 70 -13.37 -0.52 -35.47
C SER A 70 -14.71 -0.55 -34.73
N THR A 71 -14.71 -0.14 -33.46
CA THR A 71 -15.92 0.02 -32.62
C THR A 71 -16.76 1.22 -33.07
N GLY A 72 -16.18 2.17 -33.83
CA GLY A 72 -16.84 3.38 -34.28
C GLY A 72 -16.70 4.58 -33.33
N VAL A 73 -15.66 4.60 -32.49
CA VAL A 73 -15.31 5.76 -31.66
C VAL A 73 -14.85 6.91 -32.55
N GLN A 74 -15.39 8.11 -32.31
CA GLN A 74 -15.09 9.31 -33.10
C GLN A 74 -13.99 10.16 -32.45
N GLU A 75 -13.96 10.24 -31.12
CA GLU A 75 -12.97 11.02 -30.37
C GLU A 75 -12.32 10.17 -29.29
N THR A 76 -10.98 10.13 -29.25
CA THR A 76 -10.22 9.41 -28.22
C THR A 76 -9.31 10.38 -27.47
N PHE A 77 -9.43 10.41 -26.14
CA PHE A 77 -8.53 11.15 -25.26
C PHE A 77 -7.44 10.21 -24.72
N VAL A 78 -6.20 10.42 -25.16
CA VAL A 78 -5.05 9.62 -24.75
C VAL A 78 -4.33 10.34 -23.61
N PHE A 79 -4.33 9.72 -22.44
CA PHE A 79 -3.62 10.21 -21.26
C PHE A 79 -2.26 9.53 -21.14
N CYS A 80 -1.21 10.34 -21.01
CA CYS A 80 0.17 9.87 -20.85
C CYS A 80 0.90 10.71 -19.79
N CYS A 81 1.63 10.02 -18.91
CA CYS A 81 2.44 10.60 -17.84
C CYS A 81 3.90 10.21 -18.08
N TRP A 82 4.27 8.97 -17.82
CA TRP A 82 5.62 8.45 -17.98
C TRP A 82 6.09 8.47 -19.45
N MET A 83 7.24 9.07 -19.71
CA MET A 83 7.85 9.19 -21.05
C MET A 83 6.86 9.67 -22.13
N SER A 84 5.99 10.62 -21.77
CA SER A 84 4.94 11.15 -22.64
C SER A 84 5.44 11.62 -24.01
N HIS A 85 6.67 12.14 -24.08
CA HIS A 85 7.32 12.55 -25.33
C HIS A 85 7.44 11.42 -26.36
N LYS A 86 7.80 10.19 -25.94
CA LYS A 86 7.95 9.03 -26.85
C LYS A 86 6.60 8.58 -27.39
N ILE A 87 5.59 8.51 -26.53
CA ILE A 87 4.22 8.14 -26.92
C ILE A 87 3.67 9.16 -27.91
N LYS A 88 3.83 10.45 -27.61
CA LYS A 88 3.39 11.53 -28.49
C LYS A 88 4.09 11.50 -29.85
N GLU A 89 5.41 11.29 -29.88
CA GLU A 89 6.16 11.19 -31.14
C GLU A 89 5.69 10.00 -31.99
N HIS A 90 5.47 8.84 -31.38
CA HIS A 90 4.94 7.65 -32.05
C HIS A 90 3.54 7.89 -32.63
N LEU A 91 2.63 8.43 -31.82
CA LEU A 91 1.25 8.71 -32.23
C LEU A 91 1.18 9.77 -33.34
N LEU A 92 2.00 10.82 -33.30
CA LEU A 92 2.01 11.85 -34.36
C LEU A 92 2.45 11.31 -35.72
N LYS A 93 3.31 10.28 -35.75
CA LYS A 93 3.73 9.58 -36.98
C LYS A 93 2.69 8.57 -37.48
N SER A 94 1.77 8.16 -36.61
CA SER A 94 0.80 7.12 -36.88
C SER A 94 -0.34 7.54 -37.82
N LYS A 95 -1.18 6.57 -38.19
CA LYS A 95 -2.39 6.78 -39.00
C LYS A 95 -3.46 7.61 -38.28
N TRP A 96 -3.59 7.48 -36.95
CA TRP A 96 -4.71 8.08 -36.20
C TRP A 96 -4.62 9.60 -36.05
N CYS A 97 -3.42 10.18 -36.17
CA CYS A 97 -3.25 11.63 -36.19
C CYS A 97 -3.40 12.25 -37.59
N ARG A 98 -3.68 11.46 -38.64
CA ARG A 98 -3.93 11.98 -39.99
C ARG A 98 -5.35 12.58 -40.06
N PRO A 99 -5.56 13.67 -40.82
CA PRO A 99 -6.88 14.29 -40.96
C PRO A 99 -7.91 13.40 -41.68
N THR A 100 -7.49 12.30 -42.27
CA THR A 100 -8.35 11.30 -42.93
C THR A 100 -8.87 10.22 -41.98
N SER A 101 -8.38 10.18 -40.74
CA SER A 101 -8.81 9.20 -39.74
C SER A 101 -10.25 9.48 -39.30
N PRO A 102 -11.12 8.44 -39.19
CA PRO A 102 -12.46 8.60 -38.63
C PRO A 102 -12.46 8.85 -37.11
N ASN A 103 -11.37 8.47 -36.41
CA ASN A 103 -11.18 8.68 -34.99
C ASN A 103 -10.13 9.78 -34.78
N THR A 104 -10.51 10.88 -34.14
CA THR A 104 -9.62 11.99 -33.78
C THR A 104 -9.01 11.78 -32.41
N VAL A 105 -7.68 11.72 -32.35
CA VAL A 105 -6.93 11.47 -31.11
C VAL A 105 -6.46 12.79 -30.50
N HIS A 106 -6.82 13.01 -29.24
CA HIS A 106 -6.36 14.13 -28.41
C HIS A 106 -5.34 13.63 -27.39
N ILE A 107 -4.10 14.09 -27.49
CA ILE A 107 -3.01 13.68 -26.60
C ILE A 107 -2.94 14.67 -25.44
N ILE A 108 -3.15 14.17 -24.22
CA ILE A 108 -3.07 14.92 -22.97
C ILE A 108 -1.86 14.42 -22.18
N THR A 109 -0.96 15.35 -21.89
CA THR A 109 0.28 15.10 -21.15
C THR A 109 0.21 15.83 -19.81
N SER A 110 0.46 15.11 -18.71
CA SER A 110 0.68 15.71 -17.39
C SER A 110 1.54 14.76 -16.56
N ASP A 111 2.46 15.32 -15.79
CA ASP A 111 3.39 14.56 -14.95
C ASP A 111 2.82 14.34 -13.54
N LEU A 112 1.62 14.88 -13.25
CA LEU A 112 0.98 14.82 -11.94
C LEU A 112 0.15 13.54 -11.73
N TYR A 113 -0.16 12.78 -12.79
CA TYR A 113 -1.03 11.62 -12.66
C TYR A 113 -0.26 10.43 -12.09
N ARG A 114 -0.73 9.86 -10.98
CA ARG A 114 -0.12 8.65 -10.38
C ARG A 114 -1.05 7.45 -10.40
N SER A 115 -2.33 7.66 -10.66
CA SER A 115 -3.35 6.62 -10.68
C SER A 115 -4.36 6.82 -11.79
N LEU A 116 -5.15 5.76 -12.07
CA LEU A 116 -6.29 5.86 -12.98
C LEU A 116 -7.34 6.85 -12.44
N GLY A 117 -7.53 6.88 -11.12
CA GLY A 117 -8.44 7.82 -10.47
C GLY A 117 -8.07 9.28 -10.75
N ASP A 118 -6.77 9.62 -10.70
CA ASP A 118 -6.31 10.99 -10.99
C ASP A 118 -6.60 11.40 -12.44
N VAL A 119 -6.45 10.46 -13.38
CA VAL A 119 -6.80 10.69 -14.79
C VAL A 119 -8.29 11.00 -14.93
N LEU A 120 -9.16 10.21 -14.29
CA LEU A 120 -10.62 10.44 -14.37
C LEU A 120 -11.07 11.72 -13.67
N ARG A 121 -10.42 12.12 -12.58
CA ARG A 121 -10.65 13.42 -11.92
C ARG A 121 -10.30 14.58 -12.84
N ASP A 122 -9.20 14.47 -13.58
CA ASP A 122 -8.81 15.51 -14.53
C ASP A 122 -9.71 15.52 -15.78
N VAL A 123 -10.22 14.37 -16.21
CA VAL A 123 -11.27 14.26 -17.23
C VAL A 123 -12.52 15.06 -16.82
N ASP A 124 -12.94 14.92 -15.57
CA ASP A 124 -14.05 15.66 -14.97
C ASP A 124 -13.75 17.16 -14.85
N ALA A 125 -12.59 17.51 -14.27
CA ALA A 125 -12.16 18.91 -14.11
C ALA A 125 -12.10 19.67 -15.44
N LYS A 126 -11.64 19.00 -16.51
CA LYS A 126 -11.57 19.56 -17.87
C LYS A 126 -12.89 19.43 -18.64
N ASN A 127 -13.89 18.76 -18.09
CA ASN A 127 -15.20 18.52 -18.71
C ASN A 127 -15.07 17.94 -20.15
N LEU A 128 -14.17 16.97 -20.32
CA LEU A 128 -13.85 16.41 -21.64
C LEU A 128 -14.94 15.47 -22.16
N VAL A 129 -15.50 14.65 -21.27
CA VAL A 129 -16.54 13.67 -21.59
C VAL A 129 -17.92 14.27 -21.32
N ARG A 130 -18.81 14.23 -22.31
CA ARG A 130 -20.19 14.73 -22.16
C ARG A 130 -21.24 13.63 -22.23
N TYR A 131 -20.90 12.52 -22.89
CA TYR A 131 -21.78 11.39 -23.12
C TYR A 131 -21.15 10.11 -22.60
N ASP A 132 -21.85 9.00 -22.78
CA ASP A 132 -21.33 7.66 -22.47
C ASP A 132 -20.02 7.45 -23.23
N PHE A 133 -18.97 7.09 -22.51
CA PHE A 133 -17.63 6.93 -23.06
C PHE A 133 -17.07 5.55 -22.77
N VAL A 134 -16.16 5.09 -23.62
CA VAL A 134 -15.44 3.83 -23.41
C VAL A 134 -14.16 4.13 -22.64
N LEU A 135 -14.00 3.50 -21.47
CA LEU A 135 -12.77 3.51 -20.70
C LEU A 135 -11.94 2.27 -21.05
N VAL A 136 -10.70 2.48 -21.50
CA VAL A 136 -9.78 1.43 -21.93
C VAL A 136 -8.33 1.77 -21.58
N TYR A 137 -7.50 0.76 -21.40
CA TYR A 137 -6.05 0.92 -21.25
C TYR A 137 -5.33 0.77 -22.61
N GLY A 138 -4.15 1.38 -22.75
CA GLY A 138 -3.35 1.37 -23.98
C GLY A 138 -2.63 0.05 -24.30
N ASP A 139 -2.84 -0.99 -23.50
CA ASP A 139 -2.27 -2.33 -23.65
C ASP A 139 -3.36 -3.41 -23.80
N VAL A 140 -4.56 -3.01 -24.25
CA VAL A 140 -5.68 -3.92 -24.54
C VAL A 140 -5.65 -4.34 -26.01
N VAL A 141 -5.69 -5.64 -26.24
CA VAL A 141 -5.83 -6.24 -27.58
C VAL A 141 -7.20 -6.89 -27.67
N SER A 142 -8.08 -6.34 -28.52
CA SER A 142 -9.43 -6.86 -28.68
C SER A 142 -10.00 -6.64 -30.09
N ASN A 143 -10.92 -7.52 -30.48
CA ASN A 143 -11.77 -7.42 -31.67
C ASN A 143 -13.26 -7.59 -31.31
N ILE A 144 -13.63 -7.36 -30.03
CA ILE A 144 -15.01 -7.50 -29.56
C ILE A 144 -15.88 -6.37 -30.13
N ASP A 145 -17.07 -6.69 -30.63
CA ASP A 145 -18.04 -5.68 -31.04
C ASP A 145 -18.79 -5.15 -29.80
N VAL A 146 -18.44 -3.92 -29.39
CA VAL A 146 -19.00 -3.27 -28.18
C VAL A 146 -20.34 -2.58 -28.48
N THR A 147 -20.79 -2.52 -29.74
CA THR A 147 -22.01 -1.79 -30.12
C THR A 147 -23.26 -2.32 -29.42
N GLN A 148 -23.38 -3.64 -29.27
CA GLN A 148 -24.50 -4.26 -28.54
C GLN A 148 -24.47 -3.85 -27.06
N ALA A 149 -23.32 -3.97 -26.39
CA ALA A 149 -23.17 -3.59 -24.99
C ALA A 149 -23.46 -2.10 -24.76
N LEU A 150 -23.10 -1.24 -25.72
CA LEU A 150 -23.39 0.19 -25.67
C LEU A 150 -24.90 0.48 -25.81
N GLN A 151 -25.59 -0.21 -26.72
CA GLN A 151 -27.04 -0.07 -26.88
C GLN A 151 -27.79 -0.55 -25.62
N GLU A 152 -27.36 -1.67 -25.04
CA GLU A 152 -27.91 -2.17 -23.78
C GLU A 152 -27.66 -1.19 -22.63
N HIS A 153 -26.47 -0.62 -22.52
CA HIS A 153 -26.14 0.41 -21.53
C HIS A 153 -27.03 1.65 -21.68
N LYS A 154 -27.14 2.19 -22.90
CA LYS A 154 -28.01 3.34 -23.21
C LYS A 154 -29.47 3.05 -22.90
N HIS A 155 -29.95 1.84 -23.21
CA HIS A 155 -31.31 1.43 -22.92
C HIS A 155 -31.58 1.38 -21.41
N ARG A 156 -30.71 0.71 -20.64
CA ARG A 156 -30.81 0.65 -19.17
C ARG A 156 -30.83 2.05 -18.55
N ARG A 157 -29.95 2.94 -19.00
CA ARG A 157 -29.92 4.33 -18.53
C ARG A 157 -31.19 5.12 -18.82
N LYS A 158 -31.78 4.93 -20.01
CA LYS A 158 -33.06 5.56 -20.38
C LYS A 158 -34.21 5.03 -19.49
N VAL A 159 -34.23 3.73 -19.15
CA VAL A 159 -35.28 3.11 -18.32
C VAL A 159 -35.13 3.45 -16.84
N GLU A 160 -33.91 3.36 -16.30
CA GLU A 160 -33.60 3.46 -14.88
C GLU A 160 -33.20 4.89 -14.46
N LYS A 161 -33.42 5.89 -15.31
CA LYS A 161 -33.11 7.31 -15.03
C LYS A 161 -31.64 7.53 -14.59
N ASN A 162 -30.69 6.98 -15.35
CA ASN A 162 -29.24 7.11 -15.12
C ASN A 162 -28.68 6.45 -13.83
N ILE A 163 -29.32 5.41 -13.29
CA ILE A 163 -28.75 4.62 -12.18
C ILE A 163 -27.62 3.68 -12.63
N SER A 164 -27.67 3.20 -13.87
CA SER A 164 -26.60 2.37 -14.45
C SER A 164 -25.37 3.22 -14.78
N VAL A 165 -24.36 3.16 -13.92
CA VAL A 165 -23.16 4.00 -13.99
C VAL A 165 -22.10 3.39 -14.90
N MET A 166 -21.91 2.07 -14.87
CA MET A 166 -20.85 1.38 -15.61
C MET A 166 -21.34 0.04 -16.16
N THR A 167 -20.87 -0.36 -17.33
CA THR A 167 -21.05 -1.69 -17.90
C THR A 167 -19.69 -2.31 -18.22
N MET A 168 -19.35 -3.38 -17.52
CA MET A 168 -18.08 -4.10 -17.69
C MET A 168 -18.20 -5.19 -18.75
N VAL A 169 -17.28 -5.23 -19.71
CA VAL A 169 -17.25 -6.26 -20.75
C VAL A 169 -16.31 -7.38 -20.35
N PHE A 170 -16.84 -8.60 -20.32
CA PHE A 170 -16.08 -9.82 -20.04
C PHE A 170 -16.13 -10.78 -21.22
N LYS A 171 -15.11 -11.65 -21.30
CA LYS A 171 -15.06 -12.75 -22.25
C LYS A 171 -15.22 -14.08 -21.53
N GLU A 172 -16.03 -14.99 -22.08
CA GLU A 172 -16.08 -16.38 -21.59
C GLU A 172 -14.75 -17.08 -21.87
N SER A 173 -14.10 -17.59 -20.81
CA SER A 173 -12.84 -18.30 -20.86
C SER A 173 -12.76 -19.35 -19.75
N SER A 174 -12.35 -20.58 -20.12
CA SER A 174 -12.14 -21.65 -19.15
C SER A 174 -11.13 -21.23 -18.06
N PRO A 175 -11.39 -21.58 -16.78
CA PRO A 175 -10.35 -21.54 -15.75
C PRO A 175 -9.14 -22.38 -16.18
N GLY A 176 -7.92 -21.89 -15.94
CA GLY A 176 -6.67 -22.52 -16.36
C GLY A 176 -6.27 -22.32 -17.83
N HIS A 177 -7.00 -21.49 -18.60
CA HIS A 177 -6.56 -21.11 -19.94
C HIS A 177 -5.29 -20.24 -19.86
N LYS A 178 -4.36 -20.38 -20.82
CA LYS A 178 -3.07 -19.65 -20.81
C LYS A 178 -3.21 -18.13 -20.80
N SER A 179 -4.27 -17.61 -21.43
CA SER A 179 -4.58 -16.18 -21.43
C SER A 179 -5.10 -15.66 -20.09
N ARG A 180 -5.20 -16.49 -19.07
CA ARG A 180 -5.58 -16.12 -17.71
C ARG A 180 -4.38 -16.37 -16.80
N CYS A 181 -4.01 -15.36 -16.04
CA CYS A 181 -3.00 -15.46 -15.00
C CYS A 181 -3.72 -15.45 -13.66
N GLU A 182 -3.24 -16.24 -12.69
CA GLU A 182 -3.83 -16.34 -11.34
C GLU A 182 -3.94 -14.97 -10.65
N GLU A 183 -3.05 -14.04 -11.00
CA GLU A 183 -3.05 -12.69 -10.47
C GLU A 183 -4.15 -11.79 -11.02
N ASP A 184 -4.60 -12.04 -12.24
CA ASP A 184 -5.71 -11.34 -12.88
C ASP A 184 -6.99 -12.18 -12.92
N ASP A 185 -6.96 -13.35 -12.30
CA ASP A 185 -8.15 -14.16 -12.14
C ASP A 185 -9.13 -13.49 -11.19
N ILE A 186 -10.38 -13.48 -11.64
CA ILE A 186 -11.49 -12.80 -10.99
C ILE A 186 -12.63 -13.77 -10.72
N ILE A 187 -13.42 -13.41 -9.72
CA ILE A 187 -14.69 -14.06 -9.43
C ILE A 187 -15.75 -12.98 -9.26
N VAL A 188 -16.85 -13.18 -9.96
CA VAL A 188 -17.96 -12.24 -10.02
C VAL A 188 -19.23 -12.96 -9.60
N ALA A 189 -19.99 -12.34 -8.70
CA ALA A 189 -21.38 -12.74 -8.43
C ALA A 189 -22.30 -11.78 -9.16
N MET A 190 -23.26 -12.30 -9.92
CA MET A 190 -24.16 -11.51 -10.74
C MET A 190 -25.61 -11.96 -10.63
N ASP A 191 -26.53 -11.05 -10.94
CA ASP A 191 -27.95 -11.38 -11.17
C ASP A 191 -28.14 -11.83 -12.62
N THR A 192 -28.76 -13.00 -12.79
CA THR A 192 -29.01 -13.62 -14.10
C THR A 192 -29.96 -12.80 -14.98
N LYS A 193 -30.92 -12.09 -14.38
CA LYS A 193 -31.98 -11.38 -15.12
C LYS A 193 -31.54 -9.99 -15.58
N SER A 194 -30.96 -9.22 -14.67
CA SER A 194 -30.52 -7.84 -14.94
C SER A 194 -29.10 -7.77 -15.50
N GLN A 195 -28.32 -8.85 -15.41
CA GLN A 195 -26.88 -8.85 -15.65
C GLN A 195 -26.15 -7.80 -14.79
N ARG A 196 -26.63 -7.58 -13.57
CA ARG A 196 -26.02 -6.67 -12.62
C ARG A 196 -24.93 -7.38 -11.82
N VAL A 197 -23.81 -6.70 -11.63
CA VAL A 197 -22.72 -7.17 -10.76
C VAL A 197 -23.10 -6.89 -9.31
N LEU A 198 -22.99 -7.91 -8.46
CA LEU A 198 -23.28 -7.84 -7.03
C LEU A 198 -22.01 -7.94 -6.19
N HIS A 199 -21.07 -8.80 -6.60
CA HIS A 199 -19.77 -8.94 -5.96
C HIS A 199 -18.67 -9.03 -6.99
N TYR A 200 -17.53 -8.44 -6.68
CA TYR A 200 -16.34 -8.46 -7.53
C TYR A 200 -15.10 -8.60 -6.65
N GLN A 201 -14.34 -9.68 -6.88
CA GLN A 201 -13.08 -9.91 -6.17
C GLN A 201 -12.06 -10.60 -7.07
N LYS A 202 -10.78 -10.29 -6.84
CA LYS A 202 -9.65 -11.03 -7.41
C LYS A 202 -9.34 -12.26 -6.58
N THR A 203 -8.79 -13.31 -7.20
CA THR A 203 -8.45 -14.59 -6.51
C THR A 203 -7.00 -14.66 -6.02
N GLN A 204 -6.26 -13.55 -6.06
CA GLN A 204 -4.84 -13.48 -5.69
C GLN A 204 -4.57 -14.10 -4.30
N GLY A 205 -3.87 -15.25 -4.27
CA GLY A 205 -3.46 -15.93 -3.03
C GLY A 205 -4.58 -16.56 -2.19
N LEU A 206 -5.85 -16.46 -2.62
CA LEU A 206 -7.01 -16.88 -1.83
C LEU A 206 -7.47 -18.30 -2.18
N LYS A 207 -7.23 -19.25 -1.26
CA LYS A 207 -7.78 -20.62 -1.35
C LYS A 207 -9.26 -20.71 -0.98
N LYS A 208 -9.75 -19.77 -0.16
CA LYS A 208 -11.14 -19.68 0.30
C LYS A 208 -11.70 -18.31 -0.04
N LEU A 209 -12.96 -18.27 -0.45
CA LEU A 209 -13.63 -17.05 -0.89
C LEU A 209 -14.80 -16.74 0.06
N GLN A 210 -14.90 -15.48 0.47
CA GLN A 210 -15.98 -15.02 1.33
C GLN A 210 -16.90 -14.10 0.55
N PHE A 211 -18.20 -14.37 0.59
CA PHE A 211 -19.22 -13.56 -0.08
C PHE A 211 -20.11 -12.90 0.98
N PRO A 212 -20.34 -11.59 0.91
CA PRO A 212 -21.26 -10.90 1.80
C PRO A 212 -22.69 -11.44 1.71
N MET A 213 -23.35 -11.65 2.86
CA MET A 213 -24.74 -12.14 2.88
C MET A 213 -25.75 -11.13 2.33
N ASN A 214 -25.40 -9.83 2.32
CA ASN A 214 -26.25 -8.75 1.82
C ASN A 214 -26.64 -8.93 0.34
N ILE A 215 -25.76 -9.60 -0.42
CA ILE A 215 -26.00 -9.92 -1.83
C ILE A 215 -27.25 -10.80 -2.01
N PHE A 216 -27.51 -11.71 -1.06
CA PHE A 216 -28.66 -12.61 -1.12
C PHE A 216 -29.97 -11.95 -0.63
N HIS A 217 -29.89 -10.85 0.10
CA HIS A 217 -31.06 -10.16 0.64
C HIS A 217 -31.66 -9.13 -0.33
N ASN A 218 -30.83 -8.48 -1.15
CA ASN A 218 -31.22 -7.25 -1.87
C ASN A 218 -31.74 -7.43 -3.30
N GLY A 219 -31.55 -8.56 -3.99
CA GLY A 219 -32.03 -8.62 -5.37
C GLY A 219 -31.90 -9.95 -6.09
N SER A 220 -33.02 -10.38 -6.66
CA SER A 220 -33.23 -11.52 -7.58
C SER A 220 -33.31 -12.91 -6.93
N GLU A 221 -34.33 -13.68 -7.34
CA GLU A 221 -34.48 -15.11 -6.99
C GLU A 221 -33.39 -15.99 -7.61
N ASP A 222 -32.64 -15.48 -8.60
CA ASP A 222 -31.69 -16.22 -9.43
C ASP A 222 -30.33 -15.49 -9.55
N PHE A 223 -29.37 -15.85 -8.69
CA PHE A 223 -27.99 -15.36 -8.77
C PHE A 223 -27.05 -16.43 -9.33
N GLU A 224 -25.99 -16.01 -10.00
CA GLU A 224 -24.94 -16.88 -10.54
C GLU A 224 -23.57 -16.39 -10.09
N ILE A 225 -22.70 -17.31 -9.67
CA ILE A 225 -21.30 -17.03 -9.36
C ILE A 225 -20.45 -17.57 -10.52
N ARG A 226 -19.72 -16.67 -11.18
CA ARG A 226 -18.92 -16.98 -12.36
C ARG A 226 -17.44 -16.79 -12.10
N HIS A 227 -16.67 -17.85 -12.35
CA HIS A 227 -15.21 -17.84 -12.36
C HIS A 227 -14.63 -18.10 -13.77
N ASP A 228 -15.48 -18.31 -14.77
CA ASP A 228 -15.12 -18.56 -16.17
C ASP A 228 -15.05 -17.27 -17.01
N LEU A 229 -14.91 -16.12 -16.36
CA LEU A 229 -14.85 -14.81 -17.01
C LEU A 229 -13.39 -14.32 -17.06
N LEU A 230 -12.96 -13.90 -18.25
CA LEU A 230 -11.74 -13.14 -18.46
C LEU A 230 -12.09 -11.65 -18.50
N ASP A 231 -11.39 -10.85 -17.70
CA ASP A 231 -11.52 -9.40 -17.71
C ASP A 231 -10.76 -8.79 -18.90
N CYS A 232 -11.52 -8.19 -19.82
CA CYS A 232 -10.95 -7.52 -20.98
C CYS A 232 -10.49 -6.08 -20.67
N HIS A 233 -10.86 -5.53 -19.50
CA HIS A 233 -10.63 -4.13 -19.12
C HIS A 233 -11.18 -3.11 -20.13
N ILE A 234 -12.27 -3.47 -20.79
CA ILE A 234 -13.08 -2.58 -21.62
C ILE A 234 -14.36 -2.31 -20.84
N SER A 235 -14.53 -1.07 -20.39
CA SER A 235 -15.69 -0.67 -19.59
C SER A 235 -16.39 0.53 -20.21
N ILE A 236 -17.68 0.39 -20.47
CA ILE A 236 -18.53 1.49 -20.92
C ILE A 236 -18.99 2.25 -19.68
N CYS A 237 -18.70 3.54 -19.65
CA CYS A 237 -18.88 4.37 -18.47
C CYS A 237 -19.81 5.54 -18.78
N SER A 238 -20.58 5.93 -17.76
CA SER A 238 -21.24 7.22 -17.69
C SER A 238 -20.25 8.32 -17.29
N PRO A 239 -20.51 9.60 -17.65
CA PRO A 239 -19.73 10.72 -17.12
C PRO A 239 -19.79 10.82 -15.59
N GLN A 240 -20.85 10.28 -14.95
CA GLN A 240 -20.97 10.19 -13.48
C GLN A 240 -19.84 9.38 -12.85
N VAL A 241 -19.22 8.44 -13.58
CA VAL A 241 -18.04 7.74 -13.07
C VAL A 241 -16.95 8.75 -12.71
N ALA A 242 -16.69 9.72 -13.58
CA ALA A 242 -15.66 10.73 -13.36
C ALA A 242 -15.99 11.59 -12.13
N GLU A 243 -17.26 12.01 -11.98
CA GLU A 243 -17.76 12.73 -10.79
C GLU A 243 -17.55 11.91 -9.49
N LEU A 244 -17.85 10.61 -9.51
CA LEU A 244 -17.67 9.73 -8.35
C LEU A 244 -16.20 9.56 -7.95
N PHE A 245 -15.27 9.59 -8.93
CA PHE A 245 -13.84 9.61 -8.66
C PHE A 245 -13.38 10.94 -8.07
N THR A 246 -14.03 12.06 -8.43
CA THR A 246 -13.79 13.37 -7.82
C THR A 246 -14.28 13.42 -6.37
N ASP A 247 -15.45 12.85 -6.09
CA ASP A 247 -16.01 12.82 -4.73
C ASP A 247 -15.22 11.90 -3.78
N ASN A 248 -14.69 10.78 -4.30
CA ASN A 248 -13.98 9.78 -3.51
C ASN A 248 -12.50 9.72 -3.88
N PHE A 249 -11.66 10.40 -3.08
CA PHE A 249 -10.22 10.47 -3.34
C PHE A 249 -9.50 9.11 -3.18
N ASP A 250 -10.04 8.22 -2.35
CA ASP A 250 -9.43 6.92 -2.04
C ASP A 250 -9.47 5.93 -3.23
N TYR A 251 -10.31 6.18 -4.24
CA TYR A 251 -10.37 5.33 -5.43
C TYR A 251 -9.18 5.59 -6.37
N GLN A 252 -8.17 4.72 -6.28
CA GLN A 252 -6.98 4.79 -7.15
C GLN A 252 -7.16 4.02 -8.46
N THR A 253 -7.72 2.80 -8.40
CA THR A 253 -7.88 1.92 -9.57
C THR A 253 -9.34 1.62 -9.89
N ARG A 254 -9.59 1.06 -11.08
CA ARG A 254 -10.91 0.56 -11.48
C ARG A 254 -11.45 -0.49 -10.50
N ASN A 255 -10.59 -1.35 -9.95
CA ASN A 255 -11.02 -2.43 -9.07
C ASN A 255 -11.51 -1.88 -7.72
N ASP A 256 -10.84 -0.86 -7.19
CA ASP A 256 -11.20 -0.22 -5.91
C ASP A 256 -12.53 0.52 -6.05
N PHE A 257 -12.72 1.21 -7.18
CA PHE A 257 -13.98 1.83 -7.52
C PHE A 257 -15.13 0.83 -7.58
N VAL A 258 -14.96 -0.30 -8.28
CA VAL A 258 -15.99 -1.35 -8.37
C VAL A 258 -16.31 -1.93 -7.00
N ARG A 259 -15.28 -2.27 -6.20
CA ARG A 259 -15.49 -2.80 -4.83
C ARG A 259 -16.18 -1.78 -3.93
N GLY A 260 -15.71 -0.54 -3.93
CA GLY A 260 -16.28 0.55 -3.13
C GLY A 260 -17.73 0.84 -3.49
N MET A 261 -18.08 0.84 -4.79
CA MET A 261 -19.44 1.10 -5.23
C MET A 261 -20.41 -0.05 -4.91
N LEU A 262 -19.94 -1.30 -4.95
CA LEU A 262 -20.76 -2.47 -4.56
C LEU A 262 -21.01 -2.52 -3.05
N VAL A 263 -20.05 -2.08 -2.22
CA VAL A 263 -20.23 -1.99 -0.76
C VAL A 263 -21.15 -0.82 -0.37
N ASN A 264 -21.04 0.31 -1.06
CA ASN A 264 -21.79 1.55 -0.75
C ASN A 264 -23.14 1.65 -1.47
N GLU A 265 -23.74 0.52 -1.88
CA GLU A 265 -24.99 0.51 -2.63
C GLU A 265 -26.13 1.23 -1.87
N GLU A 266 -26.19 1.09 -0.55
CA GLU A 266 -27.25 1.66 0.28
C GLU A 266 -27.27 3.20 0.26
N ILE A 267 -26.13 3.84 -0.01
CA ILE A 267 -25.98 5.30 0.08
C ILE A 267 -26.19 5.95 -1.30
N LEU A 268 -25.53 5.42 -2.34
CA LEU A 268 -25.51 6.03 -3.67
C LEU A 268 -26.56 5.44 -4.62
N GLY A 269 -27.00 4.20 -4.39
CA GLY A 269 -27.97 3.51 -5.25
C GLY A 269 -27.48 3.23 -6.68
N ASN A 270 -26.21 3.49 -6.99
CA ASN A 270 -25.62 3.31 -8.31
C ASN A 270 -25.34 1.84 -8.62
N GLN A 271 -25.58 1.44 -9.86
CA GLN A 271 -25.47 0.03 -10.26
C GLN A 271 -24.41 -0.19 -11.35
N ILE A 272 -23.69 -1.30 -11.24
CA ILE A 272 -22.76 -1.81 -12.27
C ILE A 272 -23.40 -2.98 -12.97
N HIS A 273 -23.41 -2.94 -14.29
CA HIS A 273 -23.84 -4.03 -15.14
C HIS A 273 -22.65 -4.73 -15.78
N MET A 274 -22.86 -5.93 -16.27
CA MET A 274 -21.88 -6.67 -17.04
C MET A 274 -22.46 -7.12 -18.38
N HIS A 275 -21.59 -7.22 -19.37
CA HIS A 275 -21.90 -7.79 -20.67
C HIS A 275 -20.90 -8.90 -20.96
N VAL A 276 -21.40 -10.11 -21.22
CA VAL A 276 -20.56 -11.29 -21.46
C VAL A 276 -20.55 -11.61 -22.94
N THR A 277 -19.35 -11.64 -23.52
CA THR A 277 -19.16 -11.93 -24.93
C THR A 277 -18.57 -13.34 -25.10
N LYS A 278 -19.20 -14.13 -25.97
CA LYS A 278 -18.69 -15.47 -26.36
C LYS A 278 -17.78 -15.39 -27.57
N ASP A 279 -18.20 -14.57 -28.53
CA ASP A 279 -17.53 -14.36 -29.81
C ASP A 279 -16.57 -13.18 -29.75
N GLY A 280 -15.39 -13.32 -30.34
CA GLY A 280 -14.34 -12.31 -30.24
C GLY A 280 -13.37 -12.58 -29.09
N TYR A 281 -12.25 -11.88 -29.13
CA TYR A 281 -11.09 -11.97 -28.27
C TYR A 281 -10.90 -10.61 -27.58
N GLY A 282 -10.61 -10.62 -26.29
CA GLY A 282 -10.31 -9.43 -25.53
C GLY A 282 -9.44 -9.82 -24.36
N ALA A 283 -8.20 -9.33 -24.36
CA ALA A 283 -7.25 -9.55 -23.29
C ALA A 283 -6.34 -8.33 -23.16
N ARG A 284 -5.79 -8.15 -21.96
CA ARG A 284 -4.80 -7.12 -21.67
C ARG A 284 -3.47 -7.76 -21.29
N VAL A 285 -2.39 -7.00 -21.44
CA VAL A 285 -1.05 -7.46 -21.15
C VAL A 285 -0.57 -6.93 -19.79
N SER A 286 -0.83 -7.68 -18.73
CA SER A 286 -0.40 -7.29 -17.36
C SER A 286 1.05 -7.69 -17.04
N ASN A 287 1.44 -8.90 -17.41
CA ASN A 287 2.75 -9.52 -17.10
C ASN A 287 3.37 -10.15 -18.36
N LEU A 288 4.62 -10.64 -18.28
CA LEU A 288 5.24 -11.32 -19.42
C LEU A 288 4.55 -12.63 -19.83
N LEU A 289 3.93 -13.35 -18.88
CA LEU A 289 3.11 -14.53 -19.21
C LEU A 289 1.89 -14.15 -20.07
N MET A 290 1.26 -13.01 -19.75
CA MET A 290 0.16 -12.48 -20.54
C MET A 290 0.66 -11.98 -21.90
N TYR A 291 1.84 -11.34 -21.93
CA TYR A 291 2.48 -10.93 -23.17
C TYR A 291 2.78 -12.13 -24.09
N ASP A 292 3.31 -13.24 -23.55
CA ASP A 292 3.53 -14.49 -24.28
C ASP A 292 2.22 -15.08 -24.80
N SER A 293 1.21 -15.15 -23.94
CA SER A 293 -0.10 -15.72 -24.30
C SER A 293 -0.82 -14.90 -25.38
N VAL A 294 -0.91 -13.58 -25.20
CA VAL A 294 -1.55 -12.67 -26.17
C VAL A 294 -0.77 -12.64 -27.49
N SER A 295 0.57 -12.67 -27.43
CA SER A 295 1.40 -12.75 -28.65
C SER A 295 1.18 -14.07 -29.39
N SER A 296 1.15 -15.20 -28.69
CA SER A 296 0.84 -16.50 -29.30
C SER A 296 -0.54 -16.52 -29.94
N ASP A 297 -1.53 -15.95 -29.25
CA ASP A 297 -2.92 -15.86 -29.71
C ASP A 297 -3.04 -14.97 -30.96
N LEU A 298 -2.29 -13.88 -31.02
CA LEU A 298 -2.20 -13.01 -32.20
C LEU A 298 -1.65 -13.79 -33.42
N ILE A 299 -0.52 -14.48 -33.27
CA ILE A 299 0.12 -15.24 -34.37
C ILE A 299 -0.80 -16.36 -34.87
N ARG A 300 -1.56 -16.97 -33.96
CA ARG A 300 -2.56 -18.00 -34.26
C ARG A 300 -3.88 -17.45 -34.81
N ARG A 301 -4.01 -16.13 -34.96
CA ARG A 301 -5.17 -15.42 -35.51
C ARG A 301 -6.45 -15.49 -34.66
N TRP A 302 -6.33 -15.60 -33.34
CA TRP A 302 -7.49 -15.47 -32.45
C TRP A 302 -8.11 -14.07 -32.50
N VAL A 303 -7.30 -13.06 -32.83
CA VAL A 303 -7.70 -11.64 -32.89
C VAL A 303 -8.07 -11.20 -34.32
N TYR A 304 -8.54 -12.10 -35.19
CA TYR A 304 -8.98 -11.70 -36.54
C TYR A 304 -10.15 -10.70 -36.47
N PRO A 305 -10.13 -9.53 -37.15
CA PRO A 305 -9.32 -9.18 -38.32
C PRO A 305 -7.97 -8.50 -38.07
N LEU A 306 -7.60 -8.23 -36.81
CA LEU A 306 -6.34 -7.60 -36.43
C LEU A 306 -5.19 -8.59 -36.57
N THR A 307 -4.66 -8.73 -37.78
CA THR A 307 -3.57 -9.66 -38.08
C THR A 307 -2.35 -8.95 -38.70
N PRO A 308 -1.13 -9.45 -38.48
CA PRO A 308 0.10 -8.78 -38.95
C PRO A 308 0.16 -8.57 -40.48
N GLU A 309 -0.43 -9.47 -41.27
CA GLU A 309 -0.51 -9.39 -42.74
C GLU A 309 -1.52 -8.36 -43.24
N ALA A 310 -2.54 -8.03 -42.44
CA ALA A 310 -3.53 -7.02 -42.81
C ALA A 310 -2.92 -5.62 -42.82
N ASN A 311 -1.76 -5.42 -42.16
CA ASN A 311 -1.02 -4.15 -42.08
C ASN A 311 -1.93 -2.95 -41.75
N PHE A 312 -2.74 -3.08 -40.69
CA PHE A 312 -3.75 -2.09 -40.31
C PHE A 312 -3.17 -0.70 -39.96
N THR A 313 -1.87 -0.64 -39.63
CA THR A 313 -1.15 0.58 -39.26
C THR A 313 -0.64 1.42 -40.45
N ASP A 314 -0.94 1.03 -41.69
CA ASP A 314 -0.53 1.73 -42.92
C ASP A 314 0.98 2.03 -42.98
N ARG A 315 1.83 1.12 -42.48
CA ARG A 315 3.29 1.28 -42.54
C ARG A 315 3.77 1.24 -43.99
N GLU A 316 4.74 2.10 -44.30
CA GLU A 316 5.36 2.18 -45.62
C GLU A 316 6.12 0.87 -45.92
N GLY A 317 5.59 0.05 -46.83
CA GLY A 317 6.24 -1.16 -47.32
C GLY A 317 5.25 -2.24 -47.78
N PRO A 318 5.76 -3.31 -48.44
CA PRO A 318 4.94 -4.49 -48.73
C PRO A 318 4.43 -5.11 -47.42
N PRO A 319 3.16 -5.53 -47.36
CA PRO A 319 2.63 -6.22 -46.19
C PRO A 319 3.36 -7.56 -45.99
N CYS A 320 3.34 -8.04 -44.75
CA CYS A 320 3.83 -9.38 -44.41
C CYS A 320 3.06 -10.43 -45.22
N THR A 321 3.78 -11.40 -45.79
CA THR A 321 3.17 -12.54 -46.50
C THR A 321 2.85 -13.65 -45.51
N HIS A 322 1.60 -14.14 -45.53
CA HIS A 322 1.19 -15.30 -44.73
C HIS A 322 1.39 -16.61 -45.50
N SER A 323 2.01 -17.60 -44.86
CA SER A 323 2.27 -18.94 -45.36
C SER A 323 1.63 -20.00 -44.46
N ARG A 324 1.63 -21.26 -44.91
CA ARG A 324 1.11 -22.40 -44.13
C ARG A 324 1.82 -22.52 -42.78
N HIS A 325 1.12 -23.07 -41.79
CA HIS A 325 1.58 -23.17 -40.39
C HIS A 325 1.79 -21.80 -39.71
N ASN A 326 1.02 -20.78 -40.10
CA ASN A 326 1.08 -19.43 -39.54
C ASN A 326 2.49 -18.82 -39.56
N VAL A 327 3.16 -18.99 -40.69
CA VAL A 327 4.47 -18.36 -40.92
C VAL A 327 4.25 -17.03 -41.62
N TYR A 328 4.64 -15.94 -40.95
CA TYR A 328 4.56 -14.57 -41.46
C TYR A 328 5.95 -14.10 -41.89
N ARG A 329 6.07 -13.67 -43.14
CA ARG A 329 7.34 -13.22 -43.71
C ARG A 329 7.25 -11.77 -44.13
N GLY A 330 8.05 -10.91 -43.50
CA GLY A 330 8.26 -9.54 -43.90
C GLY A 330 9.04 -9.41 -45.22
N PRO A 331 8.97 -8.24 -45.87
CA PRO A 331 9.74 -7.95 -47.07
C PRO A 331 11.24 -7.87 -46.76
N GLY A 332 12.07 -8.26 -47.74
CA GLY A 332 13.53 -8.16 -47.63
C GLY A 332 14.21 -9.22 -46.75
N VAL A 333 13.47 -10.25 -46.32
CA VAL A 333 14.03 -11.34 -45.49
C VAL A 333 14.90 -12.27 -46.33
N SER A 334 16.15 -12.48 -45.91
CA SER A 334 17.04 -13.51 -46.46
C SER A 334 17.03 -14.74 -45.55
N LEU A 335 16.81 -15.92 -46.16
CA LEU A 335 16.74 -17.19 -45.46
C LEU A 335 17.90 -18.09 -45.91
N GLY A 336 18.75 -18.50 -44.97
CA GLY A 336 19.84 -19.42 -45.22
C GLY A 336 19.37 -20.84 -45.57
N HIS A 337 20.27 -21.59 -46.20
CA HIS A 337 19.99 -22.97 -46.59
C HIS A 337 19.82 -23.87 -45.36
N GLY A 338 18.88 -24.82 -45.40
CA GLY A 338 18.65 -25.78 -44.31
C GLY A 338 17.82 -25.26 -43.14
N SER A 339 17.51 -23.96 -43.09
CA SER A 339 16.73 -23.35 -42.01
C SER A 339 15.25 -23.73 -42.07
N GLN A 340 14.72 -24.17 -40.93
CA GLN A 340 13.37 -24.72 -40.77
C GLN A 340 12.50 -23.77 -39.95
N MET A 341 11.41 -23.33 -40.56
CA MET A 341 10.32 -22.60 -39.90
C MET A 341 9.21 -23.61 -39.65
N VAL A 342 9.01 -24.02 -38.39
CA VAL A 342 8.11 -25.12 -38.06
C VAL A 342 6.66 -24.63 -38.03
N GLU A 343 6.34 -23.77 -37.07
CA GLU A 343 4.99 -23.26 -36.84
C GLU A 343 5.02 -21.92 -36.10
N ASN A 344 3.99 -21.10 -36.35
CA ASN A 344 3.71 -19.86 -35.62
C ASN A 344 4.95 -18.95 -35.53
N VAL A 345 5.57 -18.66 -36.68
CA VAL A 345 6.76 -17.83 -36.76
C VAL A 345 6.44 -16.51 -37.44
N LEU A 346 6.83 -15.38 -36.83
CA LEU A 346 6.77 -14.07 -37.46
C LEU A 346 8.18 -13.53 -37.69
N ILE A 347 8.47 -13.11 -38.92
CA ILE A 347 9.77 -12.53 -39.28
C ILE A 347 9.56 -11.11 -39.79
N GLY A 348 10.15 -10.12 -39.11
CA GLY A 348 10.12 -8.71 -39.48
C GLY A 348 10.87 -8.38 -40.77
N CYS A 349 10.72 -7.14 -41.23
CA CYS A 349 11.33 -6.70 -42.48
C CYS A 349 12.85 -6.54 -42.35
N GLY A 350 13.58 -6.82 -43.43
CA GLY A 350 15.04 -6.67 -43.47
C GLY A 350 15.84 -7.62 -42.58
N THR A 351 15.20 -8.65 -42.00
CA THR A 351 15.87 -9.63 -41.13
C THR A 351 16.62 -10.68 -41.94
N SER A 352 17.86 -10.97 -41.53
CA SER A 352 18.71 -12.00 -42.13
C SER A 352 18.81 -13.22 -41.21
N ILE A 353 18.59 -14.41 -41.77
CA ILE A 353 18.65 -15.68 -41.04
C ILE A 353 19.70 -16.58 -41.69
N GLY A 354 20.64 -17.07 -40.88
CA GLY A 354 21.72 -17.97 -41.27
C GLY A 354 21.26 -19.38 -41.68
N ALA A 355 22.21 -20.28 -41.87
CA ALA A 355 21.96 -21.67 -42.26
C ALA A 355 21.60 -22.57 -41.06
N ASP A 356 20.88 -23.66 -41.33
CA ASP A 356 20.54 -24.72 -40.37
C ASP A 356 19.88 -24.24 -39.06
N CYS A 357 19.07 -23.18 -39.14
CA CYS A 357 18.32 -22.67 -37.98
C CYS A 357 17.00 -23.43 -37.76
N HIS A 358 16.56 -23.52 -36.51
CA HIS A 358 15.26 -24.11 -36.15
C HIS A 358 14.45 -23.09 -35.36
N ILE A 359 13.30 -22.67 -35.91
CA ILE A 359 12.46 -21.64 -35.30
C ILE A 359 11.02 -22.14 -35.15
N SER A 360 10.52 -22.12 -33.93
CA SER A 360 9.15 -22.52 -33.55
C SER A 360 8.52 -21.50 -32.60
N ASN A 361 7.23 -21.20 -32.80
CA ASN A 361 6.41 -20.38 -31.90
C ASN A 361 7.06 -19.03 -31.49
N SER A 362 7.84 -18.42 -32.39
CA SER A 362 8.70 -17.28 -32.06
C SER A 362 8.38 -16.06 -32.94
N VAL A 363 8.52 -14.87 -32.36
CA VAL A 363 8.31 -13.59 -33.03
C VAL A 363 9.65 -12.88 -33.16
N ILE A 364 10.02 -12.50 -34.39
CA ILE A 364 11.28 -11.84 -34.71
C ILE A 364 11.00 -10.46 -35.27
N GLY A 365 11.66 -9.47 -34.69
CA GLY A 365 11.63 -8.07 -35.07
C GLY A 365 12.21 -7.78 -36.43
N SER A 366 12.24 -6.49 -36.74
CA SER A 366 12.78 -5.97 -38.00
C SER A 366 14.27 -5.67 -37.88
N ASN A 367 14.99 -5.81 -38.99
CA ASN A 367 16.43 -5.56 -39.12
C ASN A 367 17.29 -6.40 -38.16
N CYS A 368 16.89 -7.65 -37.90
CA CYS A 368 17.65 -8.56 -37.05
C CYS A 368 18.65 -9.40 -37.87
N ASN A 369 19.74 -9.81 -37.24
CA ASN A 369 20.74 -10.68 -37.85
C ASN A 369 20.87 -11.94 -37.02
N ILE A 370 20.41 -13.07 -37.55
CA ILE A 370 20.46 -14.39 -36.89
C ILE A 370 21.55 -15.22 -37.56
N GLY A 371 22.51 -15.70 -36.77
CA GLY A 371 23.63 -16.52 -37.20
C GLY A 371 23.25 -17.94 -37.62
N ASP A 372 24.26 -18.78 -37.84
CA ASP A 372 24.08 -20.18 -38.25
C ASP A 372 23.84 -21.10 -37.04
N ASN A 373 23.09 -22.19 -37.25
CA ASN A 373 22.80 -23.21 -36.24
C ASN A 373 22.17 -22.63 -34.95
N VAL A 374 21.20 -21.73 -35.13
CA VAL A 374 20.44 -21.10 -34.03
C VAL A 374 19.11 -21.83 -33.81
N THR A 375 18.76 -22.01 -32.54
CA THR A 375 17.49 -22.63 -32.12
C THR A 375 16.67 -21.62 -31.33
N LEU A 376 15.49 -21.29 -31.82
CA LEU A 376 14.54 -20.36 -31.19
C LEU A 376 13.22 -21.10 -30.93
N ASP A 377 12.87 -21.25 -29.66
CA ASP A 377 11.61 -21.86 -29.25
C ASP A 377 10.87 -20.94 -28.28
N CYS A 378 9.65 -20.54 -28.63
CA CYS A 378 8.84 -19.59 -27.86
C CYS A 378 9.58 -18.27 -27.52
N ALA A 379 10.44 -17.78 -28.43
CA ALA A 379 11.27 -16.60 -28.19
C ALA A 379 10.65 -15.34 -28.81
N TYR A 380 10.72 -14.24 -28.06
CA TYR A 380 10.30 -12.91 -28.51
C TYR A 380 11.52 -12.03 -28.72
N VAL A 381 11.93 -11.87 -29.97
CA VAL A 381 13.09 -11.08 -30.37
C VAL A 381 12.59 -9.78 -30.99
N TRP A 382 12.94 -8.63 -30.41
CA TRP A 382 12.55 -7.32 -30.94
C TRP A 382 13.51 -6.84 -32.04
N ASN A 383 13.58 -5.53 -32.29
CA ASN A 383 14.22 -4.96 -33.47
C ASN A 383 15.73 -4.79 -33.29
N HIS A 384 16.47 -4.83 -34.40
CA HIS A 384 17.91 -4.59 -34.43
C HIS A 384 18.74 -5.54 -33.53
N VAL A 385 18.25 -6.75 -33.29
CA VAL A 385 18.94 -7.76 -32.48
C VAL A 385 19.94 -8.52 -33.35
N THR A 386 21.14 -8.76 -32.81
CA THR A 386 22.16 -9.59 -33.46
C THR A 386 22.42 -10.84 -32.62
N ILE A 387 22.11 -12.00 -33.19
CA ILE A 387 22.32 -13.32 -32.59
C ILE A 387 23.45 -14.01 -33.36
N SER A 388 24.52 -14.38 -32.65
CA SER A 388 25.67 -15.08 -33.25
C SER A 388 25.39 -16.57 -33.48
N LYS A 389 26.41 -17.34 -33.91
CA LYS A 389 26.28 -18.76 -34.24
C LYS A 389 26.14 -19.64 -33.00
N ASN A 390 25.50 -20.79 -33.15
CA ASN A 390 25.34 -21.82 -32.10
C ASN A 390 24.64 -21.31 -30.82
N VAL A 391 23.59 -20.52 -30.99
CA VAL A 391 22.81 -19.97 -29.85
C VAL A 391 21.50 -20.75 -29.70
N THR A 392 21.11 -20.98 -28.45
CA THR A 392 19.81 -21.57 -28.10
C THR A 392 19.05 -20.60 -27.20
N ILE A 393 17.82 -20.26 -27.61
CA ILE A 393 16.92 -19.39 -26.87
C ILE A 393 15.58 -20.11 -26.68
N SER A 394 15.20 -20.30 -25.43
CA SER A 394 13.94 -20.94 -25.05
C SER A 394 13.11 -19.97 -24.21
N GLN A 395 11.84 -19.75 -24.56
CA GLN A 395 10.86 -18.96 -23.80
C GLN A 395 11.43 -17.67 -23.19
N SER A 396 12.07 -16.82 -23.99
CA SER A 396 12.78 -15.63 -23.51
C SER A 396 12.40 -14.39 -24.31
N VAL A 397 12.52 -13.22 -23.67
CA VAL A 397 12.29 -11.91 -24.30
C VAL A 397 13.64 -11.21 -24.50
N VAL A 398 13.91 -10.81 -25.73
CA VAL A 398 15.13 -10.11 -26.15
C VAL A 398 14.74 -8.74 -26.71
N CYS A 399 15.05 -7.68 -25.96
CA CYS A 399 14.68 -6.31 -26.30
C CYS A 399 15.51 -5.73 -27.46
N ASP A 400 15.24 -4.48 -27.83
CA ASP A 400 15.89 -3.85 -28.98
C ASP A 400 17.41 -3.70 -28.78
N ARG A 401 18.15 -3.85 -29.90
CA ARG A 401 19.61 -3.63 -29.98
C ARG A 401 20.45 -4.52 -29.05
N VAL A 402 19.93 -5.69 -28.67
CA VAL A 402 20.69 -6.69 -27.92
C VAL A 402 21.66 -7.44 -28.83
N GLU A 403 22.86 -7.70 -28.32
CA GLU A 403 23.88 -8.52 -28.98
C GLU A 403 24.16 -9.80 -28.19
N ILE A 404 23.92 -10.95 -28.82
CA ILE A 404 24.22 -12.27 -28.23
C ILE A 404 25.39 -12.89 -28.98
N ARG A 405 26.49 -13.17 -28.25
CA ARG A 405 27.71 -13.77 -28.79
C ARG A 405 27.59 -15.28 -28.94
N GLU A 406 28.66 -15.90 -29.44
CA GLU A 406 28.70 -17.30 -29.86
C GLU A 406 28.53 -18.27 -28.67
N GLY A 407 27.80 -19.36 -28.87
CA GLY A 407 27.70 -20.44 -27.88
C GLY A 407 26.88 -20.11 -26.63
N VAL A 408 26.06 -19.06 -26.67
CA VAL A 408 25.19 -18.67 -25.55
C VAL A 408 23.96 -19.56 -25.47
N ARG A 409 23.56 -19.90 -24.25
CA ARG A 409 22.30 -20.61 -23.97
C ARG A 409 21.44 -19.78 -23.02
N LEU A 410 20.27 -19.40 -23.50
CA LEU A 410 19.22 -18.74 -22.74
C LEU A 410 18.17 -19.77 -22.37
N ASN A 411 18.08 -20.07 -21.09
CA ASN A 411 17.03 -20.94 -20.56
C ASN A 411 15.68 -20.20 -20.50
N LYS A 412 14.66 -20.89 -20.02
CA LYS A 412 13.29 -20.36 -19.99
C LYS A 412 13.19 -19.12 -19.11
N GLN A 413 12.30 -18.22 -19.50
CA GLN A 413 11.92 -17.03 -18.76
C GLN A 413 13.08 -16.04 -18.54
N CYS A 414 14.08 -16.06 -19.42
CA CYS A 414 15.11 -15.03 -19.40
C CYS A 414 14.60 -13.74 -20.07
N VAL A 415 15.03 -12.60 -19.56
CA VAL A 415 14.71 -11.28 -20.12
C VAL A 415 15.98 -10.49 -20.29
N LEU A 416 16.26 -10.09 -21.52
CA LEU A 416 17.37 -9.21 -21.86
C LEU A 416 16.80 -7.84 -22.21
N ALA A 417 17.06 -6.85 -21.36
CA ALA A 417 16.63 -5.47 -21.59
C ALA A 417 17.46 -4.80 -22.71
N TYR A 418 17.17 -3.53 -22.97
CA TYR A 418 17.73 -2.79 -24.11
C TYR A 418 19.25 -2.68 -24.06
N ASN A 419 19.90 -2.76 -25.22
CA ASN A 419 21.35 -2.59 -25.41
C ASN A 419 22.26 -3.55 -24.62
N VAL A 420 21.71 -4.63 -24.06
CA VAL A 420 22.50 -5.65 -23.35
C VAL A 420 23.39 -6.41 -24.33
N LEU A 421 24.60 -6.74 -23.90
CA LEU A 421 25.53 -7.59 -24.65
C LEU A 421 25.91 -8.79 -23.80
N ILE A 422 25.66 -10.01 -24.31
CA ILE A 422 26.07 -11.25 -23.64
C ILE A 422 27.34 -11.76 -24.30
N GLY A 423 28.37 -11.99 -23.49
CA GLY A 423 29.64 -12.57 -23.91
C GLY A 423 29.54 -14.02 -24.37
N PRO A 424 30.59 -14.54 -25.05
CA PRO A 424 30.55 -15.88 -25.63
C PRO A 424 30.58 -16.98 -24.56
N ASN A 425 29.96 -18.13 -24.87
CA ASN A 425 29.92 -19.35 -24.04
C ASN A 425 29.30 -19.19 -22.64
N VAL A 426 28.32 -18.28 -22.50
CA VAL A 426 27.58 -18.07 -21.24
C VAL A 426 26.25 -18.82 -21.30
N SER A 427 25.88 -19.48 -20.19
CA SER A 427 24.54 -20.05 -19.98
C SER A 427 23.83 -19.31 -18.86
N LEU A 428 22.70 -18.67 -19.18
CA LEU A 428 21.88 -17.96 -18.18
C LEU A 428 20.85 -18.91 -17.56
N PRO A 429 20.70 -18.93 -16.23
CA PRO A 429 19.69 -19.74 -15.56
C PRO A 429 18.28 -19.18 -15.77
N ASP A 430 17.30 -20.03 -15.51
CA ASP A 430 15.88 -19.73 -15.69
C ASP A 430 15.47 -18.50 -14.85
N GLY A 431 14.63 -17.64 -15.42
CA GLY A 431 14.13 -16.43 -14.73
C GLY A 431 15.13 -15.27 -14.61
N THR A 432 16.31 -15.36 -15.24
CA THR A 432 17.31 -14.28 -15.16
C THR A 432 16.88 -13.06 -15.96
N VAL A 433 16.91 -11.89 -15.31
CA VAL A 433 16.67 -10.59 -15.95
C VAL A 433 17.99 -9.82 -16.00
N VAL A 434 18.39 -9.36 -17.18
CA VAL A 434 19.63 -8.59 -17.39
C VAL A 434 19.29 -7.21 -17.94
N SER A 435 19.84 -6.17 -17.34
CA SER A 435 19.59 -4.77 -17.70
C SER A 435 20.87 -3.94 -17.73
N MET A 436 20.85 -2.79 -18.41
CA MET A 436 21.94 -1.82 -18.34
C MET A 436 21.83 -0.89 -17.12
N HIS A 437 20.63 -0.78 -16.56
CA HIS A 437 20.34 0.00 -15.36
C HIS A 437 20.96 -0.65 -14.13
N HIS A 438 21.62 0.14 -13.29
CA HIS A 438 22.26 -0.36 -12.07
C HIS A 438 21.22 -0.48 -10.95
N PRO A 439 21.25 -1.53 -10.11
CA PRO A 439 20.31 -1.67 -8.99
C PRO A 439 20.37 -0.50 -8.00
N ASP A 440 21.56 0.06 -7.74
CA ASP A 440 21.74 1.24 -6.85
C ASP A 440 21.20 2.59 -7.40
N GLU A 441 20.69 2.67 -8.65
CA GLU A 441 20.10 3.92 -9.20
C GLU A 441 18.68 4.20 -8.68
N GLU A 442 18.08 3.27 -7.91
CA GLU A 442 16.74 3.44 -7.31
C GLU A 442 16.69 4.52 -6.22
N GLU A 443 17.79 4.81 -5.52
CA GLU A 443 17.79 5.79 -4.39
C GLU A 443 17.95 7.25 -4.83
N GLU A 444 18.50 7.52 -6.02
CA GLU A 444 18.79 8.89 -6.47
C GLU A 444 17.80 9.42 -7.53
N GLU A 445 17.14 8.55 -8.31
CA GLU A 445 16.21 8.99 -9.36
C GLU A 445 14.74 9.11 -8.89
N ASP A 446 14.32 8.33 -7.88
CA ASP A 446 12.92 8.32 -7.42
C ASP A 446 12.52 9.63 -6.69
N ASP A 447 13.48 10.38 -6.12
CA ASP A 447 13.24 11.69 -5.48
C ASP A 447 13.50 12.90 -6.41
N ASP A 448 14.49 12.81 -7.30
CA ASP A 448 14.95 13.99 -8.07
C ASP A 448 14.35 14.09 -9.49
N GLU A 449 13.90 13.00 -10.13
CA GLU A 449 13.31 13.08 -11.48
C GLU A 449 11.83 13.54 -11.47
N PHE A 450 11.19 13.54 -10.29
CA PHE A 450 9.83 14.06 -10.09
C PHE A 450 9.78 15.52 -9.59
N LEU A 451 10.92 16.16 -9.28
CA LEU A 451 10.99 17.52 -8.72
C LEU A 451 11.69 18.58 -9.59
N SER A 452 12.14 18.24 -10.80
CA SER A 452 12.87 19.19 -11.64
C SER A 452 11.95 19.99 -12.57
N ASP A 453 11.28 21.00 -12.02
CA ASP A 453 10.60 22.04 -12.82
C ASP A 453 11.51 23.28 -12.99
N GLY A 454 11.74 23.67 -14.24
CA GLY A 454 12.07 25.04 -14.66
C GLY A 454 13.47 25.62 -14.37
N ASP A 455 14.43 25.43 -15.28
CA ASP A 455 15.07 26.58 -15.96
C ASP A 455 15.95 26.15 -17.14
N ALA A 456 15.72 26.78 -18.28
CA ALA A 456 16.55 26.66 -19.45
C ALA A 456 17.73 27.66 -19.37
N ASP A 457 18.87 27.24 -18.83
CA ASP A 457 20.17 27.72 -19.35
C ASP A 457 21.33 26.78 -18.98
N ALA A 458 22.32 26.77 -19.85
CA ALA A 458 23.45 25.86 -19.95
C ALA A 458 24.20 25.60 -18.63
N SER A 459 24.30 24.31 -18.26
CA SER A 459 25.49 23.82 -17.57
C SER A 459 25.76 22.36 -17.94
N GLN A 460 26.92 22.16 -18.58
CA GLN A 460 27.51 20.86 -18.86
C GLN A 460 27.65 20.07 -17.53
N SER A 461 26.76 19.10 -17.30
CA SER A 461 26.96 18.10 -16.26
C SER A 461 28.09 17.17 -16.72
N LYS A 462 29.24 17.31 -16.06
CA LYS A 462 30.39 16.45 -16.23
C LYS A 462 29.97 15.01 -15.98
N GLU A 463 30.03 14.18 -17.02
CA GLU A 463 30.16 12.73 -16.93
C GLU A 463 31.27 12.41 -15.90
N LYS A 464 30.89 12.15 -14.65
CA LYS A 464 31.76 11.45 -13.71
C LYS A 464 31.72 9.98 -14.07
N ASN A 465 32.50 9.69 -15.09
CA ASN A 465 32.88 8.37 -15.56
C ASN A 465 33.55 7.60 -14.40
N LYS A 466 32.76 6.96 -13.54
CA LYS A 466 33.20 5.83 -12.72
C LYS A 466 32.80 4.57 -13.48
N GLN A 467 33.63 4.17 -14.45
CA GLN A 467 33.65 2.81 -14.97
C GLN A 467 33.94 1.84 -13.83
N LYS A 468 32.91 1.43 -13.09
CA LYS A 468 32.92 0.18 -12.33
C LYS A 468 32.65 -0.93 -13.37
N GLY A 469 33.59 -1.86 -13.50
CA GLY A 469 33.55 -2.89 -14.56
C GLY A 469 32.31 -3.78 -14.46
N PHE A 470 31.75 -4.14 -15.62
CA PHE A 470 30.69 -5.15 -15.74
C PHE A 470 31.14 -6.47 -15.10
N ASN A 471 30.25 -7.17 -14.40
CA ASN A 471 30.61 -8.42 -13.74
C ASN A 471 30.82 -9.53 -14.80
N PRO A 472 32.08 -9.94 -15.10
CA PRO A 472 32.35 -10.87 -16.19
C PRO A 472 31.87 -12.29 -15.89
N ALA A 473 31.53 -12.58 -14.63
CA ALA A 473 31.06 -13.90 -14.19
C ALA A 473 29.61 -14.19 -14.61
N GLU A 474 28.78 -13.16 -14.79
CA GLU A 474 27.34 -13.33 -15.06
C GLU A 474 26.98 -13.05 -16.52
N VAL A 475 27.63 -12.06 -17.14
CA VAL A 475 27.39 -11.70 -18.56
C VAL A 475 28.54 -12.10 -19.49
N GLY A 476 29.63 -12.68 -18.97
CA GLY A 476 30.81 -13.13 -19.74
C GLY A 476 31.88 -12.05 -19.93
N VAL A 477 33.06 -12.46 -20.43
CA VAL A 477 34.28 -11.63 -20.54
C VAL A 477 34.15 -10.36 -21.40
N GLU A 478 33.17 -10.31 -22.30
CA GLU A 478 32.85 -9.14 -23.13
C GLU A 478 31.47 -8.53 -22.77
N GLY A 479 30.75 -9.12 -21.83
CA GLY A 479 29.36 -8.80 -21.54
C GLY A 479 29.17 -7.39 -20.97
N LYS A 480 28.08 -6.74 -21.38
CA LYS A 480 27.62 -5.46 -20.84
C LYS A 480 26.19 -5.63 -20.33
N GLY A 481 26.03 -5.51 -19.03
CA GLY A 481 24.75 -5.62 -18.34
C GLY A 481 24.95 -6.02 -16.88
N PHE A 482 23.99 -5.66 -16.04
CA PHE A 482 23.84 -6.07 -14.65
C PHE A 482 22.66 -7.03 -14.55
N VAL A 483 22.80 -8.08 -13.75
CA VAL A 483 21.65 -8.92 -13.40
C VAL A 483 20.74 -8.10 -12.50
N TRP A 484 19.49 -7.91 -12.93
CA TRP A 484 18.49 -7.20 -12.17
C TRP A 484 18.06 -8.04 -10.99
N LYS A 485 18.27 -7.53 -9.77
CA LYS A 485 17.74 -8.08 -8.53
C LYS A 485 16.87 -6.99 -7.91
N THR A 486 15.59 -7.27 -7.73
CA THR A 486 14.71 -6.35 -7.03
C THR A 486 15.20 -6.22 -5.59
N SER A 487 15.58 -5.01 -5.19
CA SER A 487 15.87 -4.65 -3.80
C SER A 487 14.63 -4.95 -2.96
N SER A 488 14.78 -5.67 -1.85
CA SER A 488 13.77 -5.72 -0.80
C SER A 488 13.63 -4.31 -0.23
N LEU A 489 12.62 -3.57 -0.67
CA LEU A 489 12.16 -2.39 0.02
C LEU A 489 11.20 -2.88 1.12
N ASP A 490 11.65 -2.74 2.36
CA ASP A 490 10.81 -2.82 3.56
C ASP A 490 9.71 -1.74 3.42
N ASP A 491 8.45 -2.15 3.29
CA ASP A 491 7.23 -1.45 3.74
C ASP A 491 6.01 -2.37 3.55
N THR A 492 5.94 -3.37 4.43
CA THR A 492 4.79 -4.08 5.04
C THR A 492 3.46 -4.38 4.34
N ASP A 493 3.19 -4.04 3.07
CA ASP A 493 1.98 -4.52 2.37
C ASP A 493 2.17 -4.87 0.87
N ASP A 494 3.41 -4.80 0.35
CA ASP A 494 3.76 -5.17 -1.04
C ASP A 494 4.75 -6.35 -1.14
N GLU A 495 5.07 -7.01 -0.03
CA GLU A 495 6.19 -7.97 0.08
C GLU A 495 6.02 -9.31 -0.66
N GLU A 496 4.83 -9.67 -1.16
CA GLU A 496 4.65 -10.83 -2.07
C GLU A 496 4.50 -10.44 -3.55
N LEU A 497 4.33 -9.15 -3.86
CA LEU A 497 3.84 -8.67 -5.16
C LEU A 497 4.93 -8.38 -6.21
N SER A 498 6.21 -8.56 -5.86
CA SER A 498 7.36 -8.35 -6.76
C SER A 498 7.96 -9.65 -7.30
N GLN A 499 7.39 -10.81 -6.97
CA GLN A 499 7.91 -12.11 -7.37
C GLN A 499 7.62 -12.40 -8.85
N CYS A 500 8.66 -12.21 -9.66
CA CYS A 500 8.79 -12.55 -11.08
C CYS A 500 8.04 -11.64 -12.08
N LEU A 501 8.82 -11.02 -12.96
CA LEU A 501 8.40 -10.36 -14.21
C LEU A 501 7.52 -11.27 -15.11
N TRP A 502 7.60 -12.59 -14.89
CA TRP A 502 6.80 -13.63 -15.54
C TRP A 502 5.53 -14.06 -14.78
N GLY A 503 5.23 -13.43 -13.64
CA GLY A 503 4.19 -13.85 -12.71
C GLY A 503 4.56 -15.13 -11.95
N LEU A 504 3.71 -15.54 -11.00
CA LEU A 504 3.83 -16.84 -10.34
C LEU A 504 3.69 -17.96 -11.37
N VAL A 505 4.78 -18.68 -11.62
CA VAL A 505 4.79 -19.86 -12.48
C VAL A 505 4.45 -21.06 -11.62
N LEU A 506 3.39 -21.77 -11.99
CA LEU A 506 3.10 -23.11 -11.46
C LEU A 506 4.32 -24.00 -11.65
N ASN A 507 5.07 -24.25 -10.58
CA ASN A 507 5.75 -25.53 -10.43
C ASN A 507 4.66 -26.53 -10.05
N PRO A 508 4.34 -27.53 -10.89
CA PRO A 508 3.52 -28.64 -10.48
C PRO A 508 4.39 -29.60 -9.65
N ASP A 509 4.96 -29.11 -8.55
CA ASP A 509 5.54 -29.96 -7.50
C ASP A 509 4.58 -29.92 -6.32
N PRO A 510 3.81 -31.00 -6.09
CA PRO A 510 2.92 -31.09 -4.95
C PRO A 510 3.72 -31.57 -3.74
N GLU A 511 4.69 -30.81 -3.26
CA GLU A 511 5.44 -31.17 -2.05
C GLU A 511 6.23 -29.95 -1.53
N SER A 512 5.52 -28.97 -1.00
CA SER A 512 6.08 -28.06 -0.01
C SER A 512 5.04 -27.85 1.07
N ASP A 513 5.19 -28.65 2.12
CA ASP A 513 4.42 -28.61 3.36
C ASP A 513 4.61 -27.25 4.03
N SER A 514 3.76 -26.28 3.68
CA SER A 514 3.37 -25.23 4.61
C SER A 514 2.39 -25.88 5.58
N GLU A 515 2.81 -26.02 6.84
CA GLU A 515 2.01 -26.48 7.98
C GLU A 515 0.59 -25.88 7.95
N ALA A 516 -0.32 -26.62 7.33
CA ALA A 516 -1.72 -26.31 7.32
C ALA A 516 -2.29 -26.78 8.65
N SER A 517 -2.77 -25.83 9.44
CA SER A 517 -3.65 -26.13 10.56
C SER A 517 -4.81 -26.99 10.05
N GLU A 518 -4.99 -28.17 10.65
CA GLU A 518 -6.06 -29.10 10.30
C GLU A 518 -7.42 -28.42 10.40
N PRO A 519 -8.40 -28.78 9.54
CA PRO A 519 -9.76 -28.31 9.68
C PRO A 519 -10.41 -28.97 10.90
N ASP A 520 -10.92 -28.16 11.82
CA ASP A 520 -11.72 -28.62 12.96
C ASP A 520 -12.88 -29.51 12.48
N ASP A 521 -12.98 -30.71 13.08
CA ASP A 521 -14.06 -31.67 12.92
C ASP A 521 -15.43 -31.00 13.22
N PRO A 522 -16.51 -31.32 12.48
CA PRO A 522 -17.83 -30.72 12.70
C PRO A 522 -18.53 -31.17 14.00
N ASP A 523 -17.87 -31.99 14.82
CA ASP A 523 -18.37 -32.48 16.12
C ASP A 523 -17.55 -31.97 17.32
N ASP A 524 -16.63 -31.02 17.13
CA ASP A 524 -15.95 -30.39 18.26
C ASP A 524 -16.90 -29.40 18.97
N PRO A 525 -17.10 -29.49 20.29
CA PRO A 525 -17.99 -28.59 20.99
C PRO A 525 -17.45 -27.18 20.81
N VAL A 526 -18.26 -26.30 20.21
CA VAL A 526 -18.01 -24.86 20.15
C VAL A 526 -17.54 -24.40 21.53
N ILE A 527 -16.22 -24.27 21.68
CA ILE A 527 -15.64 -23.57 22.82
C ILE A 527 -16.06 -22.13 22.53
N PRO A 528 -16.95 -21.53 23.35
CA PRO A 528 -17.23 -20.12 23.19
C PRO A 528 -15.87 -19.44 23.33
N SER A 529 -15.50 -18.60 22.35
CA SER A 529 -14.40 -17.65 22.51
C SER A 529 -14.49 -17.10 23.92
N PRO A 530 -13.45 -17.21 24.76
CA PRO A 530 -13.54 -16.63 26.10
C PRO A 530 -13.89 -15.17 25.89
N GLU A 531 -15.02 -14.73 26.42
CA GLU A 531 -15.37 -13.31 26.51
C GLU A 531 -14.15 -12.65 27.15
N MET A 532 -13.28 -12.04 26.31
CA MET A 532 -12.14 -11.32 26.81
C MET A 532 -12.75 -10.16 27.57
N ASP A 533 -12.49 -10.14 28.87
CA ASP A 533 -12.94 -9.09 29.77
C ASP A 533 -12.61 -7.74 29.13
N ASP A 534 -13.63 -6.98 28.67
CA ASP A 534 -13.46 -5.72 27.92
C ASP A 534 -12.50 -4.75 28.65
N VAL A 535 -12.43 -4.90 29.97
CA VAL A 535 -11.53 -4.20 30.89
C VAL A 535 -10.05 -4.48 30.59
N LYS A 536 -9.69 -5.74 30.28
CA LYS A 536 -8.30 -6.14 29.98
C LYS A 536 -7.88 -5.72 28.57
N VAL A 537 -8.80 -5.77 27.61
CA VAL A 537 -8.54 -5.27 26.25
C VAL A 537 -8.28 -3.76 26.31
N PHE A 538 -9.13 -3.03 27.05
CA PHE A 538 -8.91 -1.60 27.29
C PHE A 538 -7.58 -1.30 27.98
N GLU A 539 -7.17 -2.10 28.96
CA GLU A 539 -5.88 -1.94 29.65
C GLU A 539 -4.69 -2.03 28.67
N LEU A 540 -4.72 -3.00 27.76
CA LEU A 540 -3.69 -3.21 26.74
C LEU A 540 -3.67 -2.07 25.70
N GLU A 541 -4.84 -1.57 25.28
CA GLU A 541 -4.94 -0.44 24.35
C GLU A 541 -4.46 0.88 24.97
N VAL A 542 -4.80 1.14 26.24
CA VAL A 542 -4.32 2.31 26.98
C VAL A 542 -2.81 2.23 27.16
N LEU A 543 -2.27 1.04 27.43
CA LEU A 543 -0.84 0.81 27.48
C LEU A 543 -0.16 1.12 26.13
N GLY A 544 -0.67 0.58 25.03
CA GLY A 544 -0.15 0.85 23.69
C GLY A 544 -0.20 2.34 23.33
N THR A 545 -1.27 3.03 23.73
CA THR A 545 -1.42 4.49 23.59
C THR A 545 -0.33 5.25 24.35
N LEU A 546 -0.05 4.86 25.59
CA LEU A 546 1.01 5.50 26.40
C LEU A 546 2.41 5.18 25.88
N GLN A 547 2.63 3.98 25.33
CA GLN A 547 3.90 3.59 24.72
C GLN A 547 4.18 4.43 23.46
N ARG A 548 3.22 4.53 22.52
CA ARG A 548 3.33 5.42 21.36
C ARG A 548 3.53 6.87 21.79
N GLY A 549 2.80 7.31 22.81
CA GLY A 549 2.98 8.63 23.42
C GLY A 549 4.38 8.92 23.93
N LEU A 550 5.11 7.89 24.38
CA LEU A 550 6.49 7.99 24.82
C LEU A 550 7.48 7.99 23.64
N GLU A 551 7.28 7.12 22.65
CA GLU A 551 8.14 6.95 21.47
C GLU A 551 8.06 8.16 20.52
N GLU A 552 6.85 8.61 20.18
CA GLU A 552 6.59 9.70 19.24
C GLU A 552 6.57 11.10 19.90
N ASN A 553 6.71 11.15 21.24
CA ASN A 553 6.62 12.35 22.04
C ASN A 553 5.29 13.14 21.90
N ILE A 554 4.16 12.45 21.93
CA ILE A 554 2.83 13.05 21.79
C ILE A 554 2.50 13.98 22.98
N GLY A 555 1.83 15.10 22.70
CA GLY A 555 1.34 16.03 23.72
C GLY A 555 0.24 15.42 24.60
N CYS A 556 0.22 15.77 25.90
CA CYS A 556 -0.75 15.20 26.85
C CYS A 556 -2.22 15.45 26.47
N ASP A 557 -2.52 16.54 25.76
CA ASP A 557 -3.88 16.86 25.32
C ASP A 557 -4.41 15.86 24.26
N ASN A 558 -3.53 15.37 23.37
CA ASN A 558 -3.90 14.35 22.38
C ASN A 558 -4.09 12.98 23.05
N LEU A 559 -3.22 12.63 24.01
CA LEU A 559 -3.36 11.40 24.80
C LEU A 559 -4.68 11.38 25.59
N VAL A 560 -5.12 12.52 26.11
CA VAL A 560 -6.45 12.65 26.73
C VAL A 560 -7.56 12.32 25.74
N VAL A 561 -7.48 12.82 24.49
CA VAL A 561 -8.50 12.57 23.47
C VAL A 561 -8.53 11.09 23.09
N GLU A 562 -7.37 10.46 22.91
CA GLU A 562 -7.26 9.03 22.63
C GLU A 562 -7.85 8.17 23.75
N VAL A 563 -7.46 8.41 25.01
CA VAL A 563 -8.00 7.66 26.15
C VAL A 563 -9.51 7.89 26.33
N ASN A 564 -10.01 9.11 26.04
CA ASN A 564 -11.46 9.35 26.04
C ASN A 564 -12.16 8.62 24.88
N SER A 565 -11.55 8.54 23.70
CA SER A 565 -12.10 7.79 22.57
C SER A 565 -12.18 6.29 22.89
N LEU A 566 -11.14 5.72 23.52
CA LEU A 566 -11.12 4.35 24.00
C LEU A 566 -12.19 4.13 25.08
N LYS A 567 -12.34 5.07 26.03
CA LYS A 567 -13.40 5.01 27.04
C LYS A 567 -14.78 4.89 26.41
N TYR A 568 -15.07 5.66 25.36
CA TYR A 568 -16.35 5.58 24.65
C TYR A 568 -16.48 4.31 23.81
N ALA A 569 -15.39 3.81 23.22
CA ALA A 569 -15.37 2.57 22.45
C ALA A 569 -15.71 1.34 23.32
N TYR A 570 -15.10 1.23 24.51
CA TYR A 570 -15.30 0.11 25.42
C TYR A 570 -16.40 0.35 26.47
N ASN A 571 -17.08 1.50 26.44
CA ASN A 571 -18.14 1.89 27.38
C ASN A 571 -17.74 1.77 28.87
N ILE A 572 -16.49 2.14 29.18
CA ILE A 572 -15.93 2.00 30.54
C ILE A 572 -16.26 3.23 31.39
N THR A 573 -16.54 3.02 32.67
CA THR A 573 -16.85 4.14 33.57
C THR A 573 -15.60 4.97 33.87
N LEU A 574 -15.77 6.27 34.15
CA LEU A 574 -14.63 7.15 34.48
C LEU A 574 -13.81 6.61 35.66
N ARG A 575 -14.47 5.93 36.61
CA ARG A 575 -13.84 5.28 37.75
C ARG A 575 -12.86 4.19 37.31
N GLU A 576 -13.31 3.28 36.46
CA GLU A 576 -12.48 2.20 35.94
C GLU A 576 -11.33 2.75 35.09
N VAL A 577 -11.56 3.77 34.25
CA VAL A 577 -10.49 4.42 33.49
C VAL A 577 -9.37 4.94 34.39
N MET A 578 -9.69 5.53 35.54
CA MET A 578 -8.68 6.02 36.48
C MET A 578 -7.91 4.88 37.14
N GLN A 579 -8.60 3.80 37.51
CA GLN A 579 -7.97 2.61 38.09
C GLN A 579 -7.02 1.96 37.09
N MET A 580 -7.46 1.80 35.84
CA MET A 580 -6.66 1.21 34.77
C MET A 580 -5.50 2.12 34.36
N LEU A 581 -5.71 3.43 34.19
CA LEU A 581 -4.62 4.36 33.88
C LEU A 581 -3.55 4.33 34.98
N THR A 582 -3.96 4.26 36.25
CA THR A 582 -3.03 4.17 37.38
C THR A 582 -2.27 2.84 37.34
N ARG A 583 -2.96 1.73 37.08
CA ARG A 583 -2.36 0.40 36.94
C ARG A 583 -1.35 0.34 35.78
N VAL A 584 -1.75 0.78 34.59
CA VAL A 584 -0.91 0.80 33.38
C VAL A 584 0.35 1.65 33.57
N VAL A 585 0.24 2.84 34.15
CA VAL A 585 1.42 3.71 34.40
C VAL A 585 2.40 3.05 35.40
N LEU A 586 1.88 2.30 36.38
CA LEU A 586 2.71 1.55 37.33
C LEU A 586 3.30 0.28 36.69
N GLU A 587 2.60 -0.36 35.76
CA GLU A 587 3.07 -1.54 35.03
C GLU A 587 4.09 -1.22 33.92
N PHE A 588 4.03 0.00 33.37
CA PHE A 588 4.85 0.45 32.25
C PHE A 588 6.37 0.19 32.40
N PRO A 589 7.02 0.46 33.55
CA PRO A 589 8.45 0.20 33.73
C PRO A 589 8.82 -1.30 33.67
N PHE A 590 7.88 -2.19 33.96
CA PHE A 590 8.11 -3.64 33.92
C PHE A 590 8.08 -4.20 32.50
N GLN A 591 7.31 -3.58 31.61
CA GLN A 591 7.19 -4.03 30.21
C GLN A 591 8.31 -3.49 29.31
N GLN A 592 8.87 -2.32 29.63
CA GLN A 592 9.96 -1.71 28.88
C GLN A 592 11.29 -2.48 28.97
N GLN A 593 11.45 -3.36 29.98
CA GLN A 593 12.64 -4.21 30.16
C GLN A 593 12.25 -5.68 30.21
N GLN A 594 11.94 -6.26 29.04
CA GLN A 594 11.67 -7.70 28.88
C GLN A 594 12.76 -8.55 29.56
N GLY A 595 12.44 -9.13 30.73
CA GLY A 595 13.19 -10.24 31.33
C GLY A 595 14.20 -9.94 32.45
N VAL A 596 14.38 -8.71 32.91
CA VAL A 596 15.27 -8.41 34.06
C VAL A 596 14.46 -8.04 35.31
N GLN A 597 14.62 -8.77 36.42
CA GLN A 597 13.98 -8.40 37.69
C GLN A 597 14.51 -7.05 38.18
N LEU A 598 13.73 -5.98 38.00
CA LEU A 598 14.04 -4.64 38.46
C LEU A 598 14.19 -4.61 40.00
N SER A 599 15.26 -3.98 40.49
CA SER A 599 15.36 -3.63 41.91
C SER A 599 14.40 -2.47 42.24
N ALA A 600 13.89 -2.39 43.47
CA ALA A 600 13.02 -1.30 43.93
C ALA A 600 13.63 0.11 43.71
N ALA A 601 14.96 0.24 43.68
CA ALA A 601 15.64 1.50 43.38
C ALA A 601 15.61 1.85 41.88
N GLN A 602 15.77 0.85 40.99
CA GLN A 602 15.76 1.03 39.53
C GLN A 602 14.34 1.30 39.01
N TYR A 603 13.34 0.63 39.60
CA TYR A 603 11.93 0.89 39.33
C TYR A 603 11.56 2.35 39.60
N ALA A 604 11.96 2.90 40.75
CA ALA A 604 11.69 4.30 41.08
C ALA A 604 12.39 5.29 40.14
N THR A 605 13.60 4.99 39.66
CA THR A 605 14.33 5.89 38.75
C THR A 605 13.70 5.97 37.35
N VAL A 606 13.05 4.90 36.88
CA VAL A 606 12.37 4.87 35.58
C VAL A 606 10.97 5.46 35.68
N LEU A 607 10.25 5.19 36.77
CA LEU A 607 8.85 5.61 36.93
C LEU A 607 8.69 7.11 37.22
N LEU A 608 9.57 7.71 38.03
CA LEU A 608 9.45 9.14 38.40
C LEU A 608 9.39 10.10 37.19
N PRO A 609 10.30 10.03 36.18
CA PRO A 609 10.22 10.90 35.01
C PRO A 609 8.97 10.65 34.14
N LEU A 610 8.44 9.41 34.13
CA LEU A 610 7.18 9.11 33.43
C LEU A 610 5.98 9.77 34.11
N ILE A 611 5.93 9.75 35.45
CA ILE A 611 4.88 10.43 36.22
C ILE A 611 4.96 11.94 36.05
N GLU A 612 6.16 12.53 36.03
CA GLU A 612 6.33 13.97 35.76
C GLU A 612 5.78 14.35 34.37
N ARG A 613 6.06 13.52 33.36
CA ARG A 613 5.59 13.72 32.00
C ARG A 613 4.08 13.55 31.86
N TRP A 614 3.49 12.56 32.51
CA TRP A 614 2.06 12.26 32.45
C TRP A 614 1.23 12.94 33.55
N ALA A 615 1.82 13.78 34.38
CA ALA A 615 1.10 14.54 35.41
C ALA A 615 -0.09 15.36 34.85
N PRO A 616 0.02 16.02 33.67
CA PRO A 616 -1.12 16.72 33.07
C PRO A 616 -2.29 15.78 32.70
N LEU A 617 -1.99 14.55 32.28
CA LEU A 617 -2.99 13.52 31.97
C LEU A 617 -3.78 13.15 33.23
N PHE A 618 -3.08 12.87 34.34
CA PHE A 618 -3.71 12.57 35.62
C PHE A 618 -4.54 13.74 36.16
N LYS A 619 -4.07 14.99 36.05
CA LYS A 619 -4.81 16.19 36.47
C LYS A 619 -6.14 16.38 35.73
N ASN A 620 -6.29 15.83 34.52
CA ASN A 620 -7.54 15.91 33.79
C ASN A 620 -8.59 14.90 34.29
N TYR A 621 -8.15 13.72 34.73
CA TYR A 621 -9.02 12.64 35.21
C TYR A 621 -9.31 12.73 36.71
N VAL A 622 -8.30 13.05 37.53
CA VAL A 622 -8.39 13.08 38.99
C VAL A 622 -8.74 14.51 39.44
N LYS A 623 -10.03 14.77 39.69
CA LYS A 623 -10.54 16.11 40.09
C LYS A 623 -11.35 16.11 41.37
N LYS A 624 -12.16 15.08 41.60
CA LYS A 624 -13.04 14.98 42.78
C LYS A 624 -12.38 14.18 43.88
N ALA A 625 -12.78 14.43 45.12
CA ALA A 625 -12.32 13.67 46.28
C ALA A 625 -12.47 12.14 46.14
N GLN A 626 -13.51 11.68 45.43
CA GLN A 626 -13.73 10.26 45.15
C GLN A 626 -12.72 9.69 44.14
N ASP A 627 -12.38 10.48 43.11
CA ASP A 627 -11.43 10.12 42.05
C ASP A 627 -10.02 9.85 42.64
N HIS A 628 -9.60 10.69 43.59
CA HIS A 628 -8.34 10.48 44.31
C HIS A 628 -8.35 9.20 45.16
N LEU A 629 -9.49 8.84 45.77
CA LEU A 629 -9.60 7.59 46.54
C LEU A 629 -9.59 6.36 45.63
N ASP A 630 -10.21 6.43 44.46
CA ASP A 630 -10.24 5.34 43.49
C ASP A 630 -8.83 5.10 42.89
N CYS A 631 -8.07 6.17 42.60
CA CYS A 631 -6.65 6.10 42.22
C CYS A 631 -5.79 5.48 43.32
N LEU A 632 -6.00 5.87 44.59
CA LEU A 632 -5.30 5.28 45.74
C LEU A 632 -5.65 3.81 45.96
N SER A 633 -6.88 3.39 45.64
CA SER A 633 -7.29 1.98 45.70
C SER A 633 -6.56 1.14 44.64
N ALA A 634 -6.47 1.62 43.39
CA ALA A 634 -5.72 0.93 42.33
C ALA A 634 -4.22 0.88 42.63
N PHE A 635 -3.68 1.95 43.21
CA PHE A 635 -2.31 1.99 43.70
C PHE A 635 -2.07 0.92 44.79
N GLU A 636 -2.99 0.78 45.76
CA GLU A 636 -2.90 -0.26 46.79
C GLU A 636 -2.92 -1.66 46.18
N GLU A 637 -3.81 -1.91 45.22
CA GLU A 637 -3.94 -3.20 44.53
C GLU A 637 -2.65 -3.59 43.79
N HIS A 638 -2.07 -2.69 43.00
CA HIS A 638 -0.82 -2.95 42.27
C HIS A 638 0.36 -3.27 43.20
N PHE A 639 0.53 -2.53 44.30
CA PHE A 639 1.60 -2.80 45.26
C PHE A 639 1.33 -4.02 46.15
N LEU A 640 0.08 -4.47 46.27
CA LEU A 640 -0.25 -5.77 46.89
C LEU A 640 0.12 -6.95 45.98
N GLU A 641 0.02 -6.78 44.66
CA GLU A 641 0.49 -7.77 43.67
C GLU A 641 2.03 -7.88 43.66
N GLN A 642 2.74 -6.76 43.88
CA GLN A 642 4.21 -6.68 43.76
C GLN A 642 4.93 -6.46 45.11
N GLU A 643 5.00 -7.50 45.95
CA GLU A 643 5.57 -7.45 47.32
C GLU A 643 7.04 -6.96 47.39
N LYS A 644 7.83 -7.17 46.32
CA LYS A 644 9.26 -6.79 46.26
C LYS A 644 9.49 -5.27 46.16
N HIS A 645 8.48 -4.50 45.73
CA HIS A 645 8.61 -3.08 45.37
C HIS A 645 8.04 -2.12 46.44
N TRP A 646 7.62 -2.63 47.61
CA TRP A 646 7.10 -1.81 48.71
C TRP A 646 7.98 -0.61 49.13
N PRO A 647 9.33 -0.67 49.12
CA PRO A 647 10.16 0.49 49.43
C PRO A 647 10.04 1.64 48.41
N ALA A 648 9.68 1.34 47.16
CA ALA A 648 9.49 2.34 46.09
C ALA A 648 8.13 3.04 46.22
N MET A 649 7.12 2.37 46.77
CA MET A 649 5.76 2.88 46.98
C MET A 649 5.74 4.25 47.64
N ILE A 650 6.54 4.46 48.69
CA ILE A 650 6.59 5.73 49.43
C ILE A 650 7.14 6.86 48.56
N LYS A 651 8.13 6.56 47.70
CA LYS A 651 8.72 7.55 46.79
C LYS A 651 7.73 7.94 45.69
N VAL A 652 6.98 6.98 45.16
CA VAL A 652 5.96 7.22 44.13
C VAL A 652 4.79 8.03 44.71
N LEU A 653 4.30 7.67 45.90
CA LEU A 653 3.24 8.41 46.58
C LEU A 653 3.67 9.86 46.90
N MET A 654 4.91 10.07 47.32
CA MET A 654 5.47 11.41 47.54
C MET A 654 5.56 12.21 46.24
N SER A 655 5.93 11.59 45.11
CA SER A 655 5.99 12.25 43.80
C SER A 655 4.60 12.64 43.30
N MET A 656 3.60 11.75 43.43
CA MET A 656 2.20 12.07 43.08
C MET A 656 1.63 13.22 43.93
N TYR A 657 2.06 13.34 45.20
CA TYR A 657 1.74 14.50 46.05
C TYR A 657 2.44 15.78 45.57
N GLN A 658 3.75 15.72 45.31
CA GLN A 658 4.54 16.88 44.85
C GLN A 658 4.05 17.44 43.51
N LEU A 659 3.54 16.57 42.63
CA LEU A 659 3.00 16.94 41.32
C LEU A 659 1.53 17.39 41.38
N GLU A 660 0.94 17.48 42.59
CA GLU A 660 -0.46 17.86 42.83
C GLU A 660 -1.47 16.94 42.12
N ILE A 661 -1.16 15.65 41.99
CA ILE A 661 -2.10 14.63 41.48
C ILE A 661 -3.02 14.16 42.61
N LEU A 662 -2.49 14.08 43.84
CA LEU A 662 -3.21 13.62 45.03
C LEU A 662 -3.15 14.67 46.15
N GLU A 663 -4.28 14.93 46.80
CA GLU A 663 -4.37 15.85 47.94
C GLU A 663 -3.98 15.16 49.26
N GLU A 664 -3.37 15.93 50.17
CA GLU A 664 -2.92 15.43 51.48
C GLU A 664 -4.06 14.88 52.34
N GLU A 665 -5.20 15.58 52.39
CA GLU A 665 -6.36 15.17 53.19
C GLU A 665 -6.85 13.77 52.78
N LEU A 666 -6.75 13.43 51.49
CA LEU A 666 -7.24 12.18 50.91
C LEU A 666 -6.24 11.03 51.10
N ILE A 667 -4.94 11.32 51.02
CA ILE A 667 -3.88 10.36 51.39
C ILE A 667 -4.01 9.98 52.88
N MET A 668 -4.21 10.98 53.74
CA MET A 668 -4.43 10.78 55.17
C MET A 668 -5.72 10.01 55.45
N ARG A 669 -6.79 10.31 54.71
CA ARG A 669 -8.07 9.58 54.80
C ARG A 669 -7.92 8.12 54.39
N TRP A 670 -7.28 7.84 53.25
CA TRP A 670 -6.98 6.47 52.81
C TRP A 670 -6.13 5.71 53.83
N PHE A 671 -5.12 6.36 54.41
CA PHE A 671 -4.28 5.76 55.44
C PHE A 671 -5.03 5.47 56.75
N SER A 672 -5.98 6.34 57.13
CA SER A 672 -6.80 6.21 58.35
C SER A 672 -7.95 5.21 58.24
N GLN A 673 -8.47 4.98 57.03
CA GLN A 673 -9.48 3.95 56.77
C GLN A 673 -8.84 2.58 57.00
N GLY A 674 -9.29 1.82 57.99
CA GLY A 674 -8.72 0.49 58.27
C GLY A 674 -8.77 -0.43 57.05
N ALA A 675 -7.64 -1.03 56.68
CA ALA A 675 -7.56 -1.91 55.51
C ALA A 675 -8.48 -3.14 55.65
N THR A 676 -9.18 -3.47 54.57
CA THR A 676 -10.10 -4.61 54.41
C THR A 676 -9.38 -5.96 54.36
N THR A 677 -8.08 -6.00 54.05
CA THR A 677 -7.26 -7.22 53.96
C THR A 677 -6.05 -7.21 54.91
N ASP A 678 -5.65 -8.37 55.43
CA ASP A 678 -4.51 -8.50 56.37
C ASP A 678 -3.16 -8.12 55.72
N LYS A 679 -3.02 -8.30 54.40
CA LYS A 679 -1.86 -7.85 53.62
C LYS A 679 -1.81 -6.32 53.49
N GLY A 680 -2.94 -5.65 53.28
CA GLY A 680 -3.02 -4.18 53.29
C GLY A 680 -2.62 -3.58 54.63
N ARG A 681 -2.92 -4.26 55.75
CA ARG A 681 -2.43 -3.87 57.08
C ARG A 681 -0.92 -4.01 57.23
N GLN A 682 -0.29 -5.00 56.58
CA GLN A 682 1.17 -5.15 56.58
C GLN A 682 1.86 -4.13 55.67
N LEU A 683 1.29 -3.84 54.50
CA LEU A 683 1.74 -2.79 53.59
C LEU A 683 1.79 -1.42 54.31
N ARG A 684 0.72 -1.09 55.03
CA ARG A 684 0.59 0.16 55.80
C ARG A 684 1.40 0.17 57.12
N LYS A 685 1.89 -0.99 57.59
CA LYS A 685 2.77 -1.14 58.77
C LYS A 685 4.25 -1.25 58.43
N ASN A 686 4.62 -1.31 57.15
CA ASN A 686 6.00 -1.52 56.74
C ASN A 686 6.91 -0.36 57.22
N LYS A 687 8.11 -0.68 57.73
CA LYS A 687 8.92 0.20 58.58
C LYS A 687 9.35 1.53 57.95
N GLY A 688 9.25 1.70 56.62
CA GLY A 688 9.44 2.99 55.96
C GLY A 688 8.37 4.02 56.32
N VAL A 689 7.10 3.59 56.40
CA VAL A 689 5.94 4.45 56.73
C VAL A 689 5.90 4.80 58.23
N GLY A 690 6.44 3.93 59.08
CA GLY A 690 6.68 4.23 60.50
C GLY A 690 7.69 5.36 60.75
N THR A 691 8.48 5.75 59.73
CA THR A 691 9.47 6.84 59.84
C THR A 691 8.82 8.22 59.70
N LEU A 692 7.69 8.33 58.98
CA LEU A 692 6.80 9.50 59.01
C LEU A 692 6.20 9.70 60.41
N ARG A 693 5.88 8.58 61.09
CA ARG A 693 5.35 8.59 62.46
C ARG A 693 6.40 8.93 63.52
N THR A 694 7.70 8.72 63.27
CA THR A 694 8.75 8.80 64.32
C THR A 694 9.74 9.95 64.17
N ARG A 695 9.90 10.59 63.00
CA ARG A 695 10.71 11.82 62.89
C ARG A 695 10.06 13.06 63.51
N GLY A 696 8.75 13.03 63.79
CA GLY A 696 8.04 14.12 64.47
C GLY A 696 8.25 14.22 65.99
N CYS A 697 9.04 13.34 66.63
CA CYS A 697 9.00 13.23 68.09
C CYS A 697 10.35 13.32 68.84
N ARG A 698 11.49 13.50 68.17
CA ARG A 698 12.82 13.50 68.85
C ARG A 698 13.88 14.42 68.24
N SER A 699 13.63 15.73 68.19
CA SER A 699 14.71 16.72 68.31
C SER A 699 14.15 18.12 68.57
N SER A 700 14.73 18.80 69.57
CA SER A 700 14.58 20.24 69.90
C SER A 700 13.41 20.69 70.79
N SER A 701 13.20 19.98 71.90
CA SER A 701 12.70 20.59 73.14
C SER A 701 13.79 21.46 73.80
N SER A 702 14.11 22.63 73.23
CA SER A 702 14.98 23.63 73.88
C SER A 702 15.03 24.98 73.15
N GLY A 703 13.92 25.46 72.58
CA GLY A 703 13.89 26.69 71.78
C GLY A 703 12.80 27.72 72.05
N TRP A 704 11.74 27.40 72.80
CA TRP A 704 10.63 28.35 73.02
C TRP A 704 10.14 28.35 74.47
N ARG A 705 11.00 28.83 75.36
CA ARG A 705 10.60 29.32 76.69
C ARG A 705 11.03 30.78 76.80
N ARG A 706 10.38 31.69 76.04
CA ARG A 706 10.45 33.14 76.31
C ARG A 706 9.31 33.96 75.68
N LEU A 707 8.07 33.70 76.10
CA LEU A 707 6.94 34.65 76.20
C LEU A 707 5.73 33.82 76.66
N ARG A 708 5.12 33.98 77.82
CA ARG A 708 5.38 34.79 79.01
C ARG A 708 4.62 34.07 80.13
N THR A 709 5.27 33.93 81.27
CA THR A 709 4.68 33.47 82.54
C THR A 709 3.48 34.34 82.96
N SER A 710 2.34 33.72 83.28
CA SER A 710 1.49 34.12 84.42
C SER A 710 0.33 33.15 84.65
N HIS A 711 0.38 32.51 85.83
CA HIS A 711 -0.72 31.91 86.62
C HIS A 711 -1.38 30.61 86.10
N GLN A 712 -1.14 29.42 86.68
CA GLN A 712 -1.39 28.92 88.05
C GLN A 712 -2.82 28.40 88.27
N LYS A 713 -3.07 27.11 87.99
CA LYS A 713 -3.41 26.05 88.98
C LYS A 713 -3.98 24.78 88.31
N THR A 714 -3.50 23.64 88.83
CA THR A 714 -4.14 22.32 89.04
C THR A 714 -4.53 21.43 87.86
N ASN A 715 -3.94 20.21 87.86
CA ASN A 715 -4.52 18.87 87.68
C ASN A 715 -5.97 18.80 87.14
N ASP A 716 -6.39 17.94 86.21
CA ASP A 716 -6.05 16.54 85.90
C ASP A 716 -6.37 16.24 84.41
N ALA A 717 -6.04 15.00 84.00
CA ALA A 717 -6.21 14.36 82.69
C ALA A 717 -7.48 14.68 81.86
N ASP A 718 -7.33 14.79 80.54
CA ASP A 718 -7.88 13.85 79.54
C ASP A 718 -7.57 14.31 78.10
N GLU A 719 -7.72 13.38 77.15
CA GLU A 719 -7.41 13.45 75.71
C GLU A 719 -7.78 14.76 75.00
N GLU A 720 -6.83 15.37 74.28
CA GLU A 720 -7.15 16.33 73.22
C GLU A 720 -6.30 16.09 71.95
N THR A 721 -7.05 15.92 70.87
CA THR A 721 -6.70 15.98 69.45
C THR A 721 -5.86 17.20 69.11
N VAL A 722 -4.76 17.03 68.37
CA VAL A 722 -3.95 18.14 67.85
C VAL A 722 -4.09 18.23 66.33
N ASP A 723 -4.48 19.42 65.91
CA ASP A 723 -4.74 19.94 64.57
C ASP A 723 -3.51 19.85 63.63
N LEU A 724 -3.72 19.37 62.40
CA LEU A 724 -2.68 19.14 61.39
C LEU A 724 -2.26 20.40 60.60
N LYS A 725 -2.90 21.56 60.84
CA LYS A 725 -2.69 22.80 60.07
C LYS A 725 -1.30 23.43 60.23
N ASP A 726 -0.55 23.08 61.27
CA ASP A 726 0.79 23.64 61.53
C ASP A 726 1.95 22.80 60.97
N CYS A 727 1.71 21.57 60.50
CA CYS A 727 2.77 20.70 59.93
C CYS A 727 3.21 21.12 58.51
N LEU A 728 2.34 21.82 57.76
CA LEU A 728 2.57 22.21 56.36
C LEU A 728 3.39 23.49 56.17
N TRP A 729 3.58 24.29 57.21
CA TRP A 729 4.34 25.55 57.12
C TRP A 729 5.87 25.37 57.22
N ALA A 730 6.37 24.19 57.63
CA ALA A 730 7.77 23.99 58.00
C ALA A 730 8.71 23.50 56.87
N PHE A 731 8.22 23.16 55.67
CA PHE A 731 9.08 22.73 54.55
C PHE A 731 9.36 23.81 53.49
N ARG A 732 8.88 25.04 53.70
CA ARG A 732 9.03 26.16 52.75
C ARG A 732 10.33 26.97 52.93
N TRP A 733 11.24 26.58 53.84
CA TRP A 733 12.43 27.37 54.16
C TRP A 733 13.67 26.53 54.55
N GLU A 734 14.26 25.81 53.60
CA GLU A 734 15.68 25.40 53.69
C GLU A 734 16.37 25.57 52.33
N GLY A 735 16.51 26.83 51.93
CA GLY A 735 17.57 27.27 51.03
C GLY A 735 18.57 28.08 51.85
N GLY A 736 19.80 27.57 52.02
CA GLY A 736 20.86 28.35 52.66
C GLY A 736 21.99 27.54 53.29
N SER A 737 23.03 27.32 52.50
CA SER A 737 24.46 27.24 52.87
C SER A 737 24.92 26.44 54.10
N SER A 738 25.85 25.52 53.82
CA SER A 738 26.95 25.11 54.70
C SER A 738 26.68 24.04 55.76
N SER A 739 26.36 22.82 55.32
CA SER A 739 26.70 21.59 56.07
C SER A 739 26.85 20.35 55.16
N ALA A 740 27.39 20.55 53.95
CA ALA A 740 27.61 19.50 52.93
C ALA A 740 28.63 18.39 53.33
N VAL A 741 29.18 18.41 54.55
CA VAL A 741 30.18 17.44 55.03
C VAL A 741 29.57 16.38 55.96
N GLU A 742 28.44 16.64 56.63
CA GLU A 742 27.82 15.67 57.54
C GLU A 742 26.84 14.72 56.84
N VAL A 743 26.29 15.11 55.68
CA VAL A 743 25.43 14.24 54.86
C VAL A 743 26.26 13.19 54.08
N PHE A 744 27.50 13.51 53.71
CA PHE A 744 28.41 12.57 53.03
C PHE A 744 28.96 11.48 53.97
N LEU A 745 29.12 11.77 55.26
CA LEU A 745 29.55 10.81 56.29
C LEU A 745 28.44 9.82 56.70
N ALA A 746 27.16 10.19 56.54
CA ALA A 746 26.02 9.30 56.79
C ALA A 746 25.73 8.32 55.64
N ILE A 747 26.14 8.64 54.41
CA ILE A 747 26.00 7.76 53.24
C ILE A 747 27.16 6.74 53.15
N ALA A 748 28.33 7.07 53.69
CA ALA A 748 29.50 6.19 53.74
C ALA A 748 29.41 5.04 54.76
N GLN A 749 28.42 5.03 55.66
CA GLN A 749 28.22 3.96 56.66
C GLN A 749 27.23 2.86 56.23
N LEU A 750 26.72 2.92 54.99
CA LEU A 750 25.74 1.94 54.46
C LEU A 750 26.31 0.96 53.40
N PHE A 751 27.61 1.01 53.08
CA PHE A 751 28.28 0.06 52.18
C PHE A 751 29.72 -0.24 52.63
N PRO A 752 30.06 -1.43 53.15
CA PRO A 752 31.45 -1.83 53.38
C PRO A 752 32.00 -2.47 52.09
N ASP A 753 32.82 -1.73 51.34
CA ASP A 753 33.58 -2.30 50.21
C ASP A 753 35.07 -1.95 50.39
N PRO A 754 35.92 -2.90 50.83
CA PRO A 754 37.25 -2.60 51.37
C PRO A 754 38.32 -2.21 50.34
N GLU A 755 38.04 -2.22 49.03
CA GLU A 755 39.05 -1.99 47.98
C GLU A 755 39.06 -0.57 47.36
N LYS A 756 38.09 0.30 47.67
CA LYS A 756 38.05 1.68 47.11
C LYS A 756 38.58 2.78 48.03
N MET A 757 39.05 2.45 49.23
CA MET A 757 39.50 3.43 50.23
C MET A 757 40.92 3.98 50.03
N GLN A 758 41.70 3.49 49.06
CA GLN A 758 43.06 3.99 48.79
C GLN A 758 43.15 5.07 47.69
N TYR A 759 42.11 5.22 46.86
CA TYR A 759 42.16 6.14 45.71
C TYR A 759 41.63 7.56 46.00
N ILE A 760 40.76 7.70 47.00
CA ILE A 760 40.08 8.98 47.32
C ILE A 760 40.97 9.89 48.19
N THR A 761 41.89 9.31 48.97
CA THR A 761 42.83 10.06 49.83
C THR A 761 43.93 10.79 49.04
N GLN A 762 44.13 10.47 47.75
CA GLN A 762 45.12 11.16 46.90
C GLN A 762 44.56 12.33 46.08
N CYS A 763 43.23 12.46 45.94
CA CYS A 763 42.63 13.51 45.09
C CYS A 763 42.15 14.74 45.88
N HIS A 764 41.96 14.63 47.21
CA HIS A 764 41.41 15.70 48.05
C HIS A 764 42.41 16.86 48.32
N ASP A 765 43.71 16.65 48.14
CA ASP A 765 44.73 17.70 48.39
C ASP A 765 45.00 18.65 47.21
N ARG A 766 44.30 18.51 46.06
CA ARG A 766 44.58 19.30 44.85
C ARG A 766 43.50 20.28 44.38
N ALA A 767 42.32 20.32 44.98
CA ALA A 767 41.19 21.10 44.43
C ALA A 767 40.83 22.40 45.19
N HIS A 768 41.57 22.79 46.24
CA HIS A 768 41.29 24.02 47.02
C HIS A 768 41.96 25.31 46.49
N ALA A 769 42.34 25.36 45.22
CA ALA A 769 42.85 26.58 44.59
C ALA A 769 42.03 26.97 43.36
N SER A 770 41.45 28.16 43.40
CA SER A 770 40.92 28.99 42.31
C SER A 770 39.43 28.91 41.93
N ALA A 771 38.67 29.84 42.53
CA ALA A 771 37.70 30.72 41.85
C ALA A 771 37.80 32.09 42.58
N PRO A 772 37.62 33.27 41.95
CA PRO A 772 36.31 33.63 41.38
C PRO A 772 36.28 34.65 40.22
N GLY A 773 35.11 34.72 39.57
CA GLY A 773 34.43 36.00 39.33
C GLY A 773 34.29 36.48 37.88
N MET A 774 33.07 36.40 37.33
CA MET A 774 32.61 37.32 36.29
C MET A 774 31.22 37.85 36.65
N ALA A 775 31.08 39.16 36.56
CA ALA A 775 29.96 39.94 37.06
C ALA A 775 29.10 40.49 35.91
N LEU A 776 27.90 40.93 36.32
CA LEU A 776 27.08 42.04 35.81
C LEU A 776 25.86 41.76 34.91
N SER A 777 24.71 42.05 35.53
CA SER A 777 23.60 42.94 35.10
C SER A 777 22.77 42.52 33.89
N LYS A 778 21.44 42.58 33.90
CA LYS A 778 20.47 43.42 34.63
C LYS A 778 19.23 42.63 35.02
#